data_AF-A0A9D1R071-F1
#
_entry.id   AF-A0A9D1R071-F1
#
_cell.length_a   1.000
_cell.length_b   1.000
_cell.length_c   1.000
_cell.angle_alpha   90.00
_cell.angle_beta   90.00
_cell.angle_gamma   90.00
#
_symmetry.space_group_name_H-M   'P 1'
#
loop_
_entity.id
_entity.type
_entity.pdbx_description
1 polymer ?
#
loop_
_entity_poly.entity_id
_entity_poly.type
_entity_poly.pdbx_seq_one_letter_code
_entity_poly.pdbx_strand_id
1 'polypeptide(L)'
;MTQLHEVHGARQPMQTAGMSPSVGRLGPHSVQIGANPPIRLDQIKGNKIPFAGFRTATKVASAKAGARDNAASALRALGGGKALDARGLLNSCKALQAHLDRLSQLGHINGDMDQAVLAALAPEVESLSNTELSSVYQCLLSPETELLKQALQAEIRANPGNADALAAAANLFNLEALVIKELSNRVIVAQGLAPSTDVPALSDQYGAAIADMGEVRRHETASDMSGVSLHVLADVATDSALRRGNMESVAQDLVQRRALEPIDARQLGDVLRSTDLTINVDLEFLFGMNGPKPLLKAGGAWEHIFHSIESAPDEEARQAAIEVKGQGYILKRDNVERAIFPELSEDRPTVASERPTYAALNLLHRQTGEAAPYGTVALHLKPEVARRATYTVNDSFCALQLRFSDAGYNALLDLLPDWSGISEEHKLELMRPASKLRHQLDHVLERMEELGSFRGDLFKNVLQVAGLDADENSALAGLFIKVFKDTDATRKTMATYDNLETLLPELGDVNAVSLARAAVDRQNGGTGRVALECQYIEAQLHAPLVLARDVQEIVIAMDFGAYTTINPDQKAWMNAVIAVLEGKKPAEADMARLSPEQHAELGAIREQLGGATIPVRLAMQEPELGLPGEVQHEENAFYADHFDQVFINDTLEAINDDVRLAEFIRETFRLSPNGTALFETIRDTVIISKDDYPAVRAAFAEAVEQFRHHPVEGQRTENELLIDCMRRAIRQQIGAERLDCLAAIPGLTASPTQRRQLRDWVMAQTVPLSKEAFHALASTALEGAALLNDMAAQAPGASSDEDVMRRLGAVAGSLRQKLDDLPPLPEGQAEGRIMGACGGLALALANASPEARRRMAEGLNTPGQRDLSSLLLRLGDSVDGFSQAPGFKDARAFNAIRSGLCAAFGNAMEKAPAPFAQELSLVPQDVRAGLRAALPGLADTLDASFPPHPAFPAAAQPGRMPSTPAQHRRFLLDILPIYHDHERPGNFDYGTAYHGRGHICRAFIFASTMAGIMEGMGHEVDRTALLCGIAGHDAGRERSGADTPEQEAASARLALDLMHRSFGEDTFGKAYEEEFTQSIIGHASPTLESMLLNAADSLDIVRVKDFDFNCFPFLRGGTQEGPKTVVPEYQGLREQLHEEAYLLARMTDPRTQVKDLCAKLAEAGKLETVVEVQHAASDAVIGQLALEKEEDFLAFIEGKIRAHPDMFPLLTRYYLNPLDA
;
A
#
# COMPACT_ATOMS: atom_id res chain seq x y z
N MET A 1 55.88 20.42 41.81
CA MET A 1 54.64 21.13 41.40
C MET A 1 54.82 22.22 40.31
N THR A 2 55.93 22.34 39.57
CA THR A 2 56.12 23.50 38.64
C THR A 2 56.70 23.22 37.25
N GLN A 3 56.87 21.95 36.81
CA GLN A 3 57.49 21.65 35.50
C GLN A 3 56.64 20.81 34.53
N LEU A 4 55.34 20.59 34.81
CA LEU A 4 54.44 19.84 33.92
C LEU A 4 53.31 20.70 33.29
N HIS A 5 53.44 22.04 33.33
CA HIS A 5 52.44 22.95 32.75
C HIS A 5 52.69 23.33 31.27
N GLU A 6 53.78 22.88 30.63
CA GLU A 6 54.16 23.34 29.29
C GLU A 6 54.22 22.24 28.22
N VAL A 7 53.22 21.35 28.17
CA VAL A 7 52.95 20.56 26.95
C VAL A 7 51.52 20.86 26.50
N HIS A 8 51.40 21.79 25.56
CA HIS A 8 50.13 22.15 24.92
C HIS A 8 49.59 20.98 24.09
N GLY A 9 48.34 20.59 24.37
CA GLY A 9 47.56 19.69 23.51
C GLY A 9 46.37 18.99 24.19
N ALA A 10 46.44 18.69 25.49
CA ALA A 10 45.33 18.08 26.21
C ALA A 10 44.56 19.14 27.02
N ARG A 11 43.30 19.42 26.66
CA ARG A 11 42.40 20.21 27.50
C ARG A 11 42.25 19.48 28.85
N GLN A 12 42.67 20.11 29.93
CA GLN A 12 42.34 19.64 31.29
C GLN A 12 40.80 19.57 31.42
N PRO A 13 40.23 18.47 31.94
CA PRO A 13 38.81 18.43 32.28
C PRO A 13 38.51 19.52 33.31
N MET A 14 37.74 20.53 32.92
CA MET A 14 37.22 21.55 33.82
C MET A 14 36.29 20.91 34.85
N GLN A 15 36.39 21.40 36.10
CA GLN A 15 35.41 21.12 37.16
C GLN A 15 33.99 21.31 36.64
N THR A 16 33.20 20.24 36.58
CA THR A 16 31.76 20.30 36.27
C THR A 16 30.95 20.00 37.53
N ALA A 17 30.16 20.97 37.94
CA ALA A 17 29.00 20.76 38.79
C ALA A 17 27.99 19.90 38.01
N GLY A 18 27.44 18.85 38.64
CA GLY A 18 26.39 18.01 38.02
C GLY A 18 26.74 16.53 37.86
N MET A 19 27.28 15.89 38.90
CA MET A 19 27.36 14.41 38.89
C MET A 19 26.00 13.82 39.26
N SER A 20 25.51 12.91 38.42
CA SER A 20 24.22 12.25 38.63
C SER A 20 24.23 11.46 39.96
N PRO A 21 23.12 11.45 40.73
CA PRO A 21 23.03 10.75 42.00
C PRO A 21 23.30 9.24 41.92
N SER A 22 23.07 8.62 40.76
CA SER A 22 23.31 7.17 40.56
C SER A 22 24.78 6.81 40.34
N VAL A 23 25.63 7.76 39.92
CA VAL A 23 27.10 7.56 39.85
C VAL A 23 27.69 7.32 41.25
N GLY A 24 27.17 8.00 42.27
CA GLY A 24 27.65 7.89 43.64
C GLY A 24 27.42 9.13 44.48
N ARG A 25 27.92 9.13 45.72
CA ARG A 25 27.70 10.19 46.71
C ARG A 25 28.98 10.58 47.43
N LEU A 26 29.17 11.88 47.60
CA LEU A 26 30.19 12.44 48.49
C LEU A 26 29.63 12.51 49.92
N GLY A 27 30.34 11.88 50.86
CA GLY A 27 30.04 11.96 52.29
C GLY A 27 31.13 12.70 53.06
N PRO A 28 30.90 13.04 54.34
CA PRO A 28 31.96 13.58 55.20
C PRO A 28 33.13 12.60 55.27
N HIS A 29 34.31 13.01 54.83
CA HIS A 29 35.54 12.18 54.75
C HIS A 29 35.37 10.86 54.00
N SER A 30 34.39 10.73 53.11
CA SER A 30 34.09 9.47 52.43
C SER A 30 33.52 9.66 51.03
N VAL A 31 33.67 8.63 50.21
CA VAL A 31 33.06 8.56 48.88
C VAL A 31 32.37 7.22 48.71
N GLN A 32 31.17 7.25 48.15
CA GLN A 32 30.42 6.08 47.74
C GLN A 32 30.35 6.07 46.21
N ILE A 33 30.84 5.02 45.56
CA ILE A 33 30.74 4.82 44.11
C ILE A 33 29.60 3.83 43.82
N GLY A 34 28.58 4.27 43.09
CA GLY A 34 27.36 3.50 42.84
C GLY A 34 26.75 2.95 44.13
N ALA A 35 26.39 1.66 44.12
CA ALA A 35 25.85 0.95 45.27
C ALA A 35 26.92 0.36 46.23
N ASN A 36 28.21 0.58 45.97
CA ASN A 36 29.28 0.01 46.80
C ASN A 36 29.30 0.61 48.21
N PRO A 37 29.84 -0.11 49.22
CA PRO A 37 30.03 0.46 50.55
C PRO A 37 30.89 1.75 50.52
N PRO A 38 30.56 2.80 51.31
CA PRO A 38 31.36 4.02 51.36
C PRO A 38 32.82 3.76 51.76
N ILE A 39 33.74 4.38 51.03
CA ILE A 39 35.18 4.34 51.26
C ILE A 39 35.57 5.56 52.10
N ARG A 40 36.26 5.33 53.22
CA ARG A 40 36.79 6.40 54.10
C ARG A 40 38.10 6.94 53.55
N LEU A 41 38.16 8.25 53.31
CA LEU A 41 39.32 8.95 52.76
C LEU A 41 40.27 9.47 53.86
N ASP A 42 39.77 9.65 55.08
CA ASP A 42 40.57 9.94 56.27
C ASP A 42 41.25 8.70 56.88
N GLN A 43 40.88 7.50 56.40
CA GLN A 43 41.39 6.22 56.90
C GLN A 43 41.63 5.22 55.76
N ILE A 44 42.30 5.66 54.69
CA ILE A 44 42.66 4.78 53.57
C ILE A 44 43.46 3.60 54.11
N LYS A 45 43.11 2.36 53.73
CA LYS A 45 43.83 1.15 54.16
C LYS A 45 44.81 0.76 53.07
N GLY A 46 46.06 0.42 53.41
CA GLY A 46 47.02 -0.09 52.43
C GLY A 46 46.82 -1.60 52.19
N ASN A 47 47.28 -2.09 51.04
CA ASN A 47 47.48 -3.52 50.84
C ASN A 47 48.46 -4.08 51.88
N LYS A 48 48.37 -5.40 52.15
CA LYS A 48 49.22 -6.06 53.15
C LYS A 48 50.69 -6.02 52.69
N ILE A 49 51.53 -5.31 53.45
CA ILE A 49 52.96 -5.20 53.19
C ILE A 49 53.68 -6.44 53.75
N PRO A 50 54.37 -7.25 52.93
CA PRO A 50 55.08 -8.44 53.39
C PRO A 50 56.30 -8.10 54.27
N PHE A 51 56.75 -9.09 55.06
CA PHE A 51 57.94 -8.93 55.89
C PHE A 51 59.18 -8.70 55.02
N ALA A 52 60.00 -7.74 55.43
CA ALA A 52 61.05 -7.18 54.58
C ALA A 52 62.38 -7.91 54.54
N GLY A 53 62.55 -8.91 55.42
CA GLY A 53 63.86 -9.46 55.73
C GLY A 53 64.72 -8.57 56.63
N PHE A 54 65.85 -9.13 57.07
CA PHE A 54 66.75 -8.50 58.05
C PHE A 54 67.87 -7.67 57.41
N ARG A 55 68.35 -8.03 56.21
CA ARG A 55 69.47 -7.37 55.50
C ARG A 55 68.99 -6.19 54.66
N THR A 56 69.79 -5.13 54.54
CA THR A 56 69.48 -3.95 53.72
C THR A 56 69.16 -4.32 52.27
N ALA A 57 69.96 -5.19 51.65
CA ALA A 57 69.72 -5.65 50.28
C ALA A 57 68.34 -6.33 50.10
N THR A 58 67.93 -7.17 51.07
CA THR A 58 66.61 -7.82 51.04
C THR A 58 65.48 -6.82 51.27
N LYS A 59 65.68 -5.83 52.16
CA LYS A 59 64.72 -4.75 52.39
C LYS A 59 64.50 -3.89 51.14
N VAL A 60 65.57 -3.59 50.40
CA VAL A 60 65.50 -2.83 49.15
C VAL A 60 64.82 -3.64 48.06
N ALA A 61 65.23 -4.89 47.85
CA ALA A 61 64.61 -5.77 46.85
C ALA A 61 63.11 -5.97 47.11
N SER A 62 62.72 -6.24 48.37
CA SER A 62 61.32 -6.36 48.78
C SER A 62 60.54 -5.05 48.61
N ALA A 63 61.18 -3.89 48.85
CA ALA A 63 60.54 -2.59 48.66
C ALA A 63 60.31 -2.27 47.18
N LYS A 64 61.28 -2.53 46.29
CA LYS A 64 61.13 -2.38 44.84
C LYS A 64 60.06 -3.30 44.28
N ALA A 65 60.09 -4.59 44.64
CA ALA A 65 59.08 -5.56 44.23
C ALA A 65 57.69 -5.15 44.71
N GLY A 66 57.55 -4.79 46.00
CA GLY A 66 56.28 -4.33 46.54
C GLY A 66 55.78 -3.03 45.90
N ALA A 67 56.67 -2.10 45.52
CA ALA A 67 56.29 -0.90 44.77
C ALA A 67 55.72 -1.27 43.40
N ARG A 68 56.40 -2.16 42.63
CA ARG A 68 55.90 -2.62 41.32
C ARG A 68 54.60 -3.42 41.41
N ASP A 69 54.50 -4.34 42.37
CA ASP A 69 53.27 -5.12 42.59
C ASP A 69 52.06 -4.21 42.88
N ASN A 70 52.26 -3.13 43.63
CA ASN A 70 51.19 -2.17 43.92
C ASN A 70 50.95 -1.19 42.77
N ALA A 71 51.96 -0.84 41.96
CA ALA A 71 51.76 -0.09 40.71
C ALA A 71 50.91 -0.90 39.72
N ALA A 72 51.24 -2.19 39.50
CA ALA A 72 50.47 -3.11 38.69
C ALA A 72 49.05 -3.33 39.25
N SER A 73 48.90 -3.40 40.57
CA SER A 73 47.59 -3.54 41.21
C SER A 73 46.73 -2.27 41.09
N ALA A 74 47.34 -1.08 41.10
CA ALA A 74 46.64 0.17 40.83
C ALA A 74 46.13 0.22 39.38
N LEU A 75 46.96 -0.18 38.41
CA LEU A 75 46.54 -0.30 37.01
C LEU A 75 45.42 -1.32 36.82
N ARG A 76 45.51 -2.51 37.44
CA ARG A 76 44.42 -3.51 37.39
C ARG A 76 43.11 -3.01 38.01
N ALA A 77 43.18 -2.13 39.00
CA ALA A 77 42.00 -1.51 39.60
C ALA A 77 41.33 -0.47 38.67
N LEU A 78 42.08 0.07 37.70
CA LEU A 78 41.61 0.98 36.65
C LEU A 78 41.30 0.26 35.32
N GLY A 79 41.91 -0.88 35.03
CA GLY A 79 41.82 -1.55 33.73
C GLY A 79 41.89 -3.05 33.85
N GLY A 80 40.76 -3.69 33.56
CA GLY A 80 40.62 -5.16 33.51
C GLY A 80 39.29 -5.58 32.88
N GLY A 81 38.71 -4.74 32.01
CA GLY A 81 37.39 -4.96 31.41
C GLY A 81 36.21 -4.88 32.38
N LYS A 82 36.43 -4.45 33.64
CA LYS A 82 35.43 -4.37 34.72
C LYS A 82 35.29 -2.95 35.27
N ALA A 83 34.21 -2.69 35.99
CA ALA A 83 33.98 -1.42 36.69
C ALA A 83 35.13 -1.05 37.64
N LEU A 84 35.31 0.26 37.88
CA LEU A 84 36.35 0.82 38.75
C LEU A 84 36.36 0.15 40.14
N ASP A 85 37.49 -0.43 40.54
CA ASP A 85 37.72 -0.83 41.94
C ASP A 85 38.38 0.33 42.70
N ALA A 86 37.58 1.34 43.05
CA ALA A 86 38.05 2.55 43.74
C ALA A 86 38.77 2.22 45.05
N ARG A 87 38.33 1.17 45.77
CA ARG A 87 38.95 0.76 47.04
C ARG A 87 40.29 0.10 46.78
N GLY A 88 40.36 -0.85 45.86
CA GLY A 88 41.61 -1.50 45.46
C GLY A 88 42.64 -0.52 44.92
N LEU A 89 42.20 0.48 44.16
CA LEU A 89 43.04 1.57 43.66
C LEU A 89 43.66 2.36 44.82
N LEU A 90 42.85 2.87 45.75
CA LEU A 90 43.35 3.63 46.90
C LEU A 90 44.26 2.79 47.81
N ASN A 91 43.93 1.51 48.01
CA ASN A 91 44.77 0.62 48.80
C ASN A 91 46.14 0.38 48.17
N SER A 92 46.16 0.22 46.84
CA SER A 92 47.37 0.07 46.04
C SER A 92 48.21 1.35 46.07
N CYS A 93 47.60 2.53 45.90
CA CYS A 93 48.28 3.81 46.01
C CYS A 93 48.94 4.03 47.39
N LYS A 94 48.23 3.68 48.48
CA LYS A 94 48.79 3.79 49.84
C LYS A 94 49.94 2.83 50.09
N ALA A 95 49.82 1.58 49.64
CA ALA A 95 50.88 0.60 49.79
C ALA A 95 52.10 0.92 48.92
N LEU A 96 51.89 1.41 47.70
CA LEU A 96 52.95 1.96 46.84
C LEU A 96 53.73 3.06 47.59
N GLN A 97 53.04 4.05 48.16
CA GLN A 97 53.68 5.12 48.92
C GLN A 97 54.51 4.59 50.09
N ALA A 98 53.98 3.63 50.86
CA ALA A 98 54.71 3.03 51.98
C ALA A 98 56.00 2.29 51.54
N HIS A 99 56.00 1.66 50.36
CA HIS A 99 57.19 1.04 49.77
C HIS A 99 58.21 2.08 49.29
N LEU A 100 57.76 3.20 48.73
CA LEU A 100 58.61 4.31 48.30
C LEU A 100 59.21 5.07 49.49
N ASP A 101 58.43 5.36 50.54
CA ASP A 101 58.91 5.96 51.79
C ASP A 101 60.03 5.12 52.41
N ARG A 102 59.87 3.80 52.35
CA ARG A 102 60.89 2.86 52.79
C ARG A 102 62.16 2.94 51.94
N LEU A 103 62.06 3.07 50.61
CA LEU A 103 63.23 3.26 49.75
C LEU A 103 63.91 4.60 50.03
N SER A 104 63.13 5.65 50.30
CA SER A 104 63.63 6.96 50.72
C SER A 104 64.45 6.86 52.01
N GLN A 105 63.89 6.20 53.04
CA GLN A 105 64.58 5.97 54.32
C GLN A 105 65.87 5.15 54.18
N LEU A 106 65.96 4.31 53.16
CA LEU A 106 67.15 3.51 52.87
C LEU A 106 68.14 4.22 51.92
N GLY A 107 67.84 5.43 51.45
CA GLY A 107 68.73 6.22 50.57
C GLY A 107 68.76 5.73 49.12
N HIS A 108 67.69 5.10 48.63
CA HIS A 108 67.61 4.50 47.29
C HIS A 108 66.68 5.24 46.32
N ILE A 109 66.34 6.50 46.61
CA ILE A 109 65.64 7.41 45.69
C ILE A 109 66.61 8.51 45.27
N ASN A 110 66.81 8.65 43.96
CA ASN A 110 67.56 9.73 43.34
C ASN A 110 66.58 10.80 42.86
N GLY A 111 66.43 11.91 43.60
CA GLY A 111 65.47 12.97 43.26
C GLY A 111 64.32 13.09 44.25
N ASP A 112 63.18 13.62 43.81
CA ASP A 112 62.00 13.80 44.66
C ASP A 112 61.06 12.58 44.64
N MET A 113 60.04 12.60 45.50
CA MET A 113 59.08 11.50 45.63
C MET A 113 58.20 11.34 44.38
N ASP A 114 57.87 12.43 43.68
CA ASP A 114 57.06 12.38 42.47
C ASP A 114 57.81 11.64 41.36
N GLN A 115 59.11 11.92 41.20
CA GLN A 115 60.00 11.20 40.29
C GLN A 115 60.11 9.71 40.65
N ALA A 116 60.14 9.37 41.94
CA ALA A 116 60.16 7.99 42.40
C ALA A 116 58.85 7.23 42.08
N VAL A 117 57.71 7.90 42.22
CA VAL A 117 56.39 7.36 41.84
C VAL A 117 56.34 7.10 40.34
N LEU A 118 56.76 8.06 39.51
CA LEU A 118 56.83 7.90 38.06
C LEU A 118 57.76 6.74 37.66
N ALA A 119 58.93 6.61 38.30
CA ALA A 119 59.86 5.50 38.05
C ALA A 119 59.27 4.12 38.42
N ALA A 120 58.36 4.05 39.39
CA ALA A 120 57.68 2.81 39.77
C ALA A 120 56.50 2.46 38.85
N LEU A 121 55.78 3.46 38.34
CA LEU A 121 54.60 3.28 37.50
C LEU A 121 54.95 3.09 36.01
N ALA A 122 55.95 3.81 35.50
CA ALA A 122 56.29 3.83 34.08
C ALA A 122 56.49 2.43 33.46
N PRO A 123 57.24 1.51 34.10
CA PRO A 123 57.41 0.15 33.59
C PRO A 123 56.11 -0.67 33.50
N GLU A 124 55.15 -0.41 34.39
CA GLU A 124 53.86 -1.13 34.40
C GLU A 124 52.91 -0.57 33.34
N VAL A 125 52.86 0.76 33.17
CA VAL A 125 52.07 1.41 32.12
C VAL A 125 52.58 1.01 30.73
N GLU A 126 53.90 0.99 30.55
CA GLU A 126 54.55 0.60 29.30
C GLU A 126 54.27 -0.87 28.93
N SER A 127 54.08 -1.74 29.93
CA SER A 127 53.84 -3.18 29.70
C SER A 127 52.43 -3.52 29.19
N LEU A 128 51.47 -2.59 29.32
CA LEU A 128 50.07 -2.81 28.94
C LEU A 128 49.94 -3.07 27.44
N SER A 129 49.06 -3.98 27.06
CA SER A 129 48.59 -4.12 25.68
C SER A 129 47.80 -2.87 25.25
N ASN A 130 47.54 -2.67 23.95
CA ASN A 130 46.71 -1.55 23.49
C ASN A 130 45.28 -1.66 24.01
N THR A 131 44.73 -2.88 24.09
CA THR A 131 43.41 -3.12 24.68
C THR A 131 43.38 -2.73 26.16
N GLU A 132 44.40 -3.12 26.93
CA GLU A 132 44.50 -2.80 28.36
C GLU A 132 44.70 -1.30 28.58
N LEU A 133 45.58 -0.67 27.81
CA LEU A 133 45.85 0.77 27.87
C LEU A 133 44.59 1.58 27.56
N SER A 134 43.82 1.20 26.52
CA SER A 134 42.53 1.82 26.21
C SER A 134 41.54 1.66 27.37
N SER A 135 41.44 0.46 27.97
CA SER A 135 40.54 0.23 29.10
C SER A 135 40.91 1.08 30.32
N VAL A 136 42.20 1.21 30.65
CA VAL A 136 42.67 2.08 31.75
C VAL A 136 42.34 3.54 31.43
N TYR A 137 42.60 3.99 30.21
CA TYR A 137 42.34 5.35 29.77
C TYR A 137 40.85 5.71 29.84
N GLN A 138 39.97 4.86 29.31
CA GLN A 138 38.52 5.06 29.40
C GLN A 138 38.02 5.09 30.85
N CYS A 139 38.54 4.20 31.71
CA CYS A 139 38.19 4.21 33.13
C CYS A 139 38.66 5.48 33.84
N LEU A 140 39.79 6.07 33.45
CA LEU A 140 40.26 7.36 33.99
C LEU A 140 39.33 8.52 33.64
N LEU A 141 38.62 8.42 32.50
CA LEU A 141 37.62 9.39 32.02
C LEU A 141 36.20 9.10 32.51
N SER A 142 35.97 7.94 33.16
CA SER A 142 34.65 7.52 33.65
C SER A 142 34.11 8.45 34.74
N PRO A 143 32.78 8.58 34.87
CA PRO A 143 32.18 9.43 35.90
C PRO A 143 32.53 8.97 37.33
N GLU A 144 32.74 7.67 37.56
CA GLU A 144 33.14 7.12 38.86
C GLU A 144 34.54 7.56 39.28
N THR A 145 35.49 7.59 38.33
CA THR A 145 36.85 8.07 38.61
C THR A 145 36.87 9.58 38.85
N GLU A 146 36.08 10.34 38.08
CA GLU A 146 35.93 11.78 38.32
C GLU A 146 35.33 12.07 39.70
N LEU A 147 34.32 11.32 40.13
CA LEU A 147 33.77 11.40 41.48
C LEU A 147 34.84 11.11 42.55
N LEU A 148 35.67 10.08 42.34
CA LEU A 148 36.77 9.74 43.25
C LEU A 148 37.83 10.86 43.32
N LYS A 149 38.25 11.41 42.18
CA LYS A 149 39.20 12.54 42.11
C LYS A 149 38.65 13.76 42.87
N GLN A 150 37.37 14.08 42.66
CA GLN A 150 36.71 15.18 43.37
C GLN A 150 36.62 14.92 44.88
N ALA A 151 36.34 13.70 45.29
CA ALA A 151 36.27 13.33 46.70
C ALA A 151 37.63 13.48 47.41
N LEU A 152 38.72 13.04 46.77
CA LEU A 152 40.08 13.22 47.28
C LEU A 152 40.43 14.71 47.40
N GLN A 153 40.09 15.53 46.40
CA GLN A 153 40.32 16.98 46.48
C GLN A 153 39.50 17.63 47.60
N ALA A 154 38.25 17.21 47.81
CA ALA A 154 37.40 17.70 48.89
C ALA A 154 38.00 17.34 50.26
N GLU A 155 38.48 16.11 50.44
CA GLU A 155 39.18 15.67 51.65
C GLU A 155 40.45 16.48 51.91
N ILE A 156 41.28 16.72 50.89
CA ILE A 156 42.51 17.51 51.02
C ILE A 156 42.19 18.96 51.43
N ARG A 157 41.12 19.56 50.89
CA ARG A 157 40.69 20.91 51.28
C ARG A 157 40.18 20.96 52.71
N ALA A 158 39.41 19.95 53.13
CA ALA A 158 38.85 19.86 54.48
C ALA A 158 39.91 19.49 55.53
N ASN A 159 40.89 18.67 55.17
CA ASN A 159 41.95 18.18 56.03
C ASN A 159 43.31 18.20 55.30
N PRO A 160 43.97 19.37 55.18
CA PRO A 160 45.25 19.49 54.48
C PRO A 160 46.39 18.65 55.07
N GLY A 161 46.25 18.16 56.31
CA GLY A 161 47.22 17.28 56.98
C GLY A 161 47.05 15.78 56.66
N ASN A 162 46.03 15.40 55.89
CA ASN A 162 45.80 14.01 55.50
C ASN A 162 46.81 13.56 54.43
N ALA A 163 47.97 13.06 54.88
CA ALA A 163 49.05 12.59 54.02
C ALA A 163 48.63 11.43 53.11
N ASP A 164 47.72 10.55 53.56
CA ASP A 164 47.25 9.42 52.76
C ASP A 164 46.41 9.88 51.56
N ALA A 165 45.46 10.80 51.77
CA ALA A 165 44.64 11.34 50.69
C ALA A 165 45.47 12.16 49.70
N LEU A 166 46.45 12.94 50.20
CA LEU A 166 47.37 13.71 49.36
C LEU A 166 48.25 12.81 48.49
N ALA A 167 48.83 11.77 49.07
CA ALA A 167 49.63 10.78 48.34
C ALA A 167 48.79 10.00 47.33
N ALA A 168 47.57 9.58 47.69
CA ALA A 168 46.67 8.89 46.77
C ALA A 168 46.29 9.76 45.56
N ALA A 169 45.97 11.04 45.78
CA ALA A 169 45.68 11.98 44.71
C ALA A 169 46.89 12.23 43.80
N ALA A 170 48.08 12.41 44.38
CA ALA A 170 49.32 12.59 43.61
C ALA A 170 49.68 11.34 42.78
N ASN A 171 49.55 10.13 43.37
CA ASN A 171 49.81 8.88 42.68
C ASN A 171 48.84 8.65 41.52
N LEU A 172 47.55 8.96 41.71
CA LEU A 172 46.56 8.88 40.63
C LEU A 172 46.85 9.87 39.49
N PHE A 173 47.23 11.11 39.82
CA PHE A 173 47.62 12.11 38.82
C PHE A 173 48.85 11.69 38.02
N ASN A 174 49.90 11.19 38.69
CA ASN A 174 51.10 10.69 38.04
C ASN A 174 50.81 9.49 37.12
N LEU A 175 49.91 8.60 37.55
CA LEU A 175 49.47 7.47 36.75
C LEU A 175 48.70 7.91 35.50
N GLU A 176 47.77 8.85 35.64
CA GLU A 176 47.01 9.44 34.53
C GLU A 176 47.94 10.10 33.50
N ALA A 177 48.93 10.86 33.96
CA ALA A 177 49.92 11.49 33.09
C ALA A 177 50.74 10.46 32.28
N LEU A 178 51.16 9.36 32.92
CA LEU A 178 51.91 8.29 32.23
C LEU A 178 51.03 7.55 31.21
N VAL A 179 49.77 7.26 31.54
CA VAL A 179 48.82 6.61 30.63
C VAL A 179 48.59 7.48 29.39
N ILE A 180 48.34 8.79 29.56
CA ILE A 180 48.17 9.73 28.44
C ILE A 180 49.44 9.79 27.58
N LYS A 181 50.61 9.82 28.23
CA LYS A 181 51.90 9.89 27.53
C LYS A 181 52.17 8.62 26.71
N GLU A 182 51.94 7.44 27.28
CA GLU A 182 52.09 6.18 26.56
C GLU A 182 51.10 6.06 25.40
N LEU A 183 49.85 6.45 25.63
CA LEU A 183 48.83 6.48 24.57
C LEU A 183 49.26 7.39 23.41
N SER A 184 49.71 8.61 23.72
CA SER A 184 50.22 9.55 22.72
C SER A 184 51.44 9.00 21.98
N ASN A 185 52.37 8.36 22.69
CA ASN A 185 53.54 7.72 22.09
C ASN A 185 53.13 6.65 21.07
N ARG A 186 52.14 5.79 21.39
CA ARG A 186 51.65 4.74 20.48
C ARG A 186 50.87 5.30 19.29
N VAL A 187 50.05 6.33 19.51
CA VAL A 187 49.30 6.99 18.44
C VAL A 187 50.23 7.68 17.44
N ILE A 188 51.26 8.40 17.90
CA ILE A 188 52.26 9.06 17.05
C ILE A 188 52.94 8.04 16.11
N VAL A 189 53.33 6.89 16.65
CA VAL A 189 53.96 5.83 15.86
C VAL A 189 52.96 5.21 14.88
N ALA A 190 51.74 4.91 15.34
CA ALA A 190 50.71 4.27 14.52
C ALA A 190 50.21 5.14 13.36
N GLN A 191 50.15 6.45 13.56
CA GLN A 191 49.78 7.43 12.52
C GLN A 191 50.95 7.77 11.59
N GLY A 192 52.13 7.16 11.78
CA GLY A 192 53.33 7.43 10.97
C GLY A 192 53.91 8.84 11.16
N LEU A 193 53.58 9.52 12.27
CA LEU A 193 54.04 10.88 12.57
C LEU A 193 55.50 10.91 13.07
N ALA A 194 55.97 9.81 13.67
CA ALA A 194 57.38 9.59 14.00
C ALA A 194 57.75 8.10 13.96
N PRO A 195 58.99 7.74 13.60
CA PRO A 195 59.46 6.35 13.70
C PRO A 195 59.57 5.93 15.17
N SER A 196 59.39 4.63 15.43
CA SER A 196 59.39 4.09 16.80
C SER A 196 60.71 4.33 17.56
N THR A 197 61.83 4.48 16.86
CA THR A 197 63.14 4.78 17.44
C THR A 197 63.24 6.18 18.05
N ASP A 198 62.40 7.11 17.61
CA ASP A 198 62.45 8.52 18.00
C ASP A 198 61.50 8.81 19.19
N VAL A 199 60.69 7.82 19.57
CA VAL A 199 59.77 7.91 20.71
C VAL A 199 60.37 7.12 21.89
N PRO A 200 60.92 7.80 22.92
CA PRO A 200 61.56 7.12 24.03
C PRO A 200 60.57 6.33 24.88
N ALA A 201 61.01 5.19 25.39
CA ALA A 201 60.25 4.41 26.36
C ALA A 201 59.99 5.22 27.64
N LEU A 202 58.83 5.02 28.28
CA LEU A 202 58.52 5.70 29.55
C LEU A 202 59.58 5.39 30.61
N SER A 203 60.05 4.14 30.65
CA SER A 203 61.05 3.71 31.63
C SER A 203 62.40 4.40 31.42
N ASP A 204 62.78 4.71 30.18
CA ASP A 204 64.00 5.47 29.88
C ASP A 204 63.83 6.95 30.28
N GLN A 205 62.64 7.50 30.06
CA GLN A 205 62.36 8.91 30.34
C GLN A 205 62.18 9.20 31.84
N TYR A 206 61.58 8.27 32.60
CA TYR A 206 61.17 8.49 33.99
C TYR A 206 61.83 7.56 35.02
N GLY A 207 62.59 6.54 34.59
CA GLY A 207 63.17 5.52 35.48
C GLY A 207 64.39 5.93 36.31
N ALA A 208 64.98 7.11 36.06
CA ALA A 208 66.25 7.52 36.68
C ALA A 208 66.20 7.65 38.22
N ALA A 209 65.01 7.83 38.80
CA ALA A 209 64.84 8.04 40.23
C ALA A 209 65.03 6.78 41.09
N ILE A 210 64.80 5.60 40.51
CA ILE A 210 65.00 4.32 41.20
C ILE A 210 65.73 3.37 40.26
N ALA A 211 67.01 3.10 40.54
CA ALA A 211 67.79 2.16 39.74
C ALA A 211 67.19 0.73 39.78
N ASP A 212 67.35 -0.03 38.71
CA ASP A 212 67.02 -1.46 38.62
C ASP A 212 65.58 -1.79 39.06
N MET A 213 64.59 -1.06 38.54
CA MET A 213 63.18 -1.39 38.76
C MET A 213 62.75 -2.64 37.98
N GLY A 214 63.60 -3.24 37.15
CA GLY A 214 63.35 -4.50 36.45
C GLY A 214 63.01 -4.31 34.96
N GLU A 215 63.18 -5.37 34.17
CA GLU A 215 62.96 -5.35 32.72
C GLU A 215 61.48 -5.13 32.37
N VAL A 216 61.22 -4.30 31.36
CA VAL A 216 59.91 -4.12 30.75
C VAL A 216 59.77 -5.13 29.62
N ARG A 217 58.64 -5.84 29.58
CA ARG A 217 58.24 -6.61 28.39
C ARG A 217 56.86 -6.15 27.97
N ARG A 218 56.77 -5.54 26.80
CA ARG A 218 55.48 -5.25 26.18
C ARG A 218 54.78 -6.56 25.84
N HIS A 219 53.51 -6.67 26.21
CA HIS A 219 52.67 -7.76 25.77
C HIS A 219 52.16 -7.48 24.35
N GLU A 220 52.94 -7.87 23.34
CA GLU A 220 52.50 -7.83 21.94
C GLU A 220 51.91 -9.20 21.56
N THR A 221 50.58 -9.25 21.42
CA THR A 221 49.89 -10.41 20.84
C THR A 221 49.32 -10.03 19.49
N ALA A 222 49.42 -10.93 18.49
CA ALA A 222 48.89 -10.69 17.15
C ALA A 222 47.36 -10.43 17.10
N SER A 223 46.64 -10.73 18.18
CA SER A 223 45.19 -10.51 18.34
C SER A 223 44.83 -9.33 19.25
N ASP A 224 45.80 -8.45 19.55
CA ASP A 224 45.56 -7.19 20.26
C ASP A 224 45.05 -6.08 19.32
N MET A 225 44.54 -5.01 19.90
CA MET A 225 44.07 -3.80 19.21
C MET A 225 45.24 -3.10 18.48
N SER A 226 44.99 -2.59 17.27
CA SER A 226 45.98 -1.79 16.54
C SER A 226 46.18 -0.42 17.19
N GLY A 227 47.30 0.26 16.91
CA GLY A 227 47.51 1.63 17.39
C GLY A 227 46.55 2.65 16.77
N VAL A 228 46.02 2.36 15.57
CA VAL A 228 45.00 3.17 14.88
C VAL A 228 43.66 3.05 15.59
N SER A 229 43.27 1.83 15.91
CA SER A 229 42.07 1.52 16.71
C SER A 229 42.13 2.09 18.12
N LEU A 230 43.33 2.09 18.74
CA LEU A 230 43.58 2.74 20.02
C LEU A 230 43.33 4.25 19.93
N HIS A 231 43.79 4.90 18.86
CA HIS A 231 43.56 6.33 18.61
C HIS A 231 42.06 6.65 18.56
N VAL A 232 41.30 5.90 17.75
CA VAL A 232 39.85 6.08 17.60
C VAL A 232 39.13 6.02 18.94
N LEU A 233 39.39 4.97 19.73
CA LEU A 233 38.73 4.81 21.03
C LEU A 233 39.11 5.91 22.01
N ALA A 234 40.37 6.35 22.02
CA ALA A 234 40.82 7.41 22.92
C ALA A 234 40.16 8.75 22.60
N ASP A 235 40.07 9.10 21.33
CA ASP A 235 39.47 10.35 20.88
C ASP A 235 37.97 10.38 21.16
N VAL A 236 37.24 9.31 20.79
CA VAL A 236 35.79 9.22 21.08
C VAL A 236 35.53 9.18 22.59
N ALA A 237 36.39 8.52 23.39
CA ALA A 237 36.26 8.52 24.84
C ALA A 237 36.42 9.92 25.43
N THR A 238 37.39 10.70 24.93
CA THR A 238 37.63 12.08 25.35
C THR A 238 36.44 12.97 25.01
N ASP A 239 35.99 12.93 23.76
CA ASP A 239 34.89 13.78 23.28
C ASP A 239 33.57 13.46 23.97
N SER A 240 33.24 12.18 24.13
CA SER A 240 32.04 11.77 24.87
C SER A 240 32.12 12.14 26.36
N ALA A 241 33.28 11.98 27.01
CA ALA A 241 33.46 12.40 28.41
C ALA A 241 33.27 13.91 28.59
N LEU A 242 33.70 14.73 27.64
CA LEU A 242 33.48 16.19 27.66
C LEU A 242 31.99 16.54 27.52
N ARG A 243 31.26 15.86 26.63
CA ARG A 243 29.82 16.11 26.41
C ARG A 243 28.95 15.63 27.58
N ARG A 244 29.38 14.58 28.29
CA ARG A 244 28.66 14.00 29.44
C ARG A 244 28.24 15.04 30.48
N GLY A 245 29.06 16.06 30.72
CA GLY A 245 28.76 17.12 31.69
C GLY A 245 27.44 17.87 31.44
N ASN A 246 26.95 17.87 30.20
CA ASN A 246 25.68 18.51 29.82
C ASN A 246 24.49 17.53 29.80
N MET A 247 24.72 16.22 29.97
CA MET A 247 23.65 15.22 29.80
C MET A 247 22.67 15.23 30.96
N GLU A 248 23.12 15.62 32.16
CA GLU A 248 22.22 15.77 33.31
C GLU A 248 21.16 16.86 33.07
N SER A 249 21.54 17.99 32.46
CA SER A 249 20.55 19.02 32.09
C SER A 249 19.59 18.56 31.00
N VAL A 250 20.05 17.73 30.06
CA VAL A 250 19.19 17.15 29.01
C VAL A 250 18.18 16.18 29.62
N ALA A 251 18.62 15.31 30.53
CA ALA A 251 17.73 14.39 31.25
C ALA A 251 16.72 15.14 32.13
N GLN A 252 17.15 16.16 32.87
CA GLN A 252 16.24 16.96 33.71
C GLN A 252 15.22 17.75 32.90
N ASP A 253 15.63 18.30 31.75
CA ASP A 253 14.73 18.97 30.81
C ASP A 253 13.69 17.99 30.26
N LEU A 254 14.10 16.79 29.83
CA LEU A 254 13.18 15.72 29.43
C LEU A 254 12.18 15.38 30.55
N VAL A 255 12.66 15.13 31.77
CA VAL A 255 11.83 14.80 32.94
C VAL A 255 10.80 15.89 33.22
N GLN A 256 11.21 17.16 33.18
CA GLN A 256 10.33 18.30 33.46
C GLN A 256 9.29 18.52 32.37
N ARG A 257 9.72 18.59 31.09
CA ARG A 257 8.82 18.82 29.95
C ARG A 257 7.76 17.73 29.81
N ARG A 258 8.14 16.50 30.16
CA ARG A 258 7.32 15.30 30.00
C ARG A 258 6.62 14.85 31.28
N ALA A 259 6.83 15.55 32.41
CA ALA A 259 6.30 15.18 33.73
C ALA A 259 6.61 13.72 34.14
N LEU A 260 7.80 13.22 33.81
CA LEU A 260 8.23 11.85 34.09
C LEU A 260 8.61 11.67 35.57
N GLU A 261 8.71 10.41 36.01
CA GLU A 261 9.36 10.09 37.27
C GLU A 261 10.82 10.56 37.29
N PRO A 262 11.38 10.92 38.47
CA PRO A 262 12.75 11.40 38.56
C PRO A 262 13.77 10.35 38.08
N ILE A 263 14.36 10.61 36.92
CA ILE A 263 15.44 9.80 36.34
C ILE A 263 16.62 10.70 35.96
N ASP A 264 17.83 10.19 36.16
CA ASP A 264 19.06 10.92 35.84
C ASP A 264 19.73 10.40 34.56
N ALA A 265 20.68 11.17 34.01
CA ALA A 265 21.30 10.83 32.73
C ALA A 265 22.03 9.48 32.75
N ARG A 266 22.62 9.12 33.90
CA ARG A 266 23.35 7.86 34.04
C ARG A 266 22.40 6.66 34.01
N GLN A 267 21.22 6.78 34.64
CA GLN A 267 20.20 5.72 34.62
C GLN A 267 19.70 5.42 33.20
N LEU A 268 19.55 6.46 32.35
CA LEU A 268 19.24 6.30 30.93
C LEU A 268 20.35 5.51 30.20
N GLY A 269 21.62 5.89 30.41
CA GLY A 269 22.76 5.16 29.86
C GLY A 269 22.89 3.73 30.40
N ASP A 270 22.47 3.47 31.65
CA ASP A 270 22.53 2.14 32.27
C ASP A 270 21.51 1.16 31.66
N VAL A 271 20.41 1.63 31.05
CA VAL A 271 19.56 0.80 30.19
C VAL A 271 20.42 0.20 29.07
N LEU A 272 21.14 1.06 28.34
CA LEU A 272 22.01 0.65 27.23
C LEU A 272 23.19 -0.23 27.68
N ARG A 273 23.81 0.06 28.83
CA ARG A 273 24.93 -0.74 29.37
C ARG A 273 24.51 -2.12 29.85
N SER A 274 23.23 -2.30 30.17
CA SER A 274 22.72 -3.55 30.74
C SER A 274 22.40 -4.63 29.73
N THR A 275 22.36 -4.26 28.45
CA THR A 275 22.11 -5.16 27.34
C THR A 275 23.40 -5.80 26.88
N ASP A 276 23.31 -7.05 26.46
CA ASP A 276 24.39 -7.78 25.82
C ASP A 276 24.66 -7.24 24.41
N LEU A 277 25.89 -7.45 23.95
CA LEU A 277 26.30 -7.09 22.61
C LEU A 277 26.22 -8.33 21.71
N THR A 278 25.53 -8.22 20.59
CA THR A 278 25.25 -9.36 19.69
C THR A 278 25.74 -9.10 18.28
N ILE A 279 26.22 -10.16 17.62
CA ILE A 279 26.52 -10.17 16.18
C ILE A 279 25.67 -11.25 15.53
N ASN A 280 24.83 -10.88 14.58
CA ASN A 280 24.06 -11.83 13.78
C ASN A 280 24.83 -12.20 12.50
N VAL A 281 24.93 -13.50 12.24
CA VAL A 281 25.58 -14.07 11.05
C VAL A 281 24.75 -15.20 10.46
N ASP A 282 24.95 -15.47 9.19
CA ASP A 282 24.32 -16.60 8.51
C ASP A 282 24.85 -17.95 9.04
N LEU A 283 23.96 -18.94 9.13
CA LEU A 283 24.26 -20.29 9.63
C LEU A 283 25.23 -21.04 8.71
N GLU A 284 25.01 -21.00 7.40
CA GLU A 284 25.87 -21.68 6.43
C GLU A 284 27.26 -21.06 6.41
N PHE A 285 27.33 -19.74 6.55
CA PHE A 285 28.59 -19.01 6.68
C PHE A 285 29.37 -19.41 7.94
N LEU A 286 28.75 -19.35 9.14
CA LEU A 286 29.47 -19.64 10.39
C LEU A 286 30.00 -21.09 10.40
N PHE A 287 29.16 -22.04 9.99
CA PHE A 287 29.53 -23.46 9.98
C PHE A 287 30.31 -23.87 8.71
N GLY A 288 30.57 -22.96 7.78
CA GLY A 288 31.36 -23.26 6.58
C GLY A 288 30.72 -24.32 5.69
N MET A 289 29.38 -24.31 5.59
CA MET A 289 28.62 -25.24 4.76
C MET A 289 28.74 -24.90 3.27
N ASN A 290 28.82 -23.60 2.96
CA ASN A 290 29.02 -23.05 1.62
C ASN A 290 29.99 -21.86 1.71
N GLY A 291 31.19 -21.95 1.12
CA GLY A 291 32.16 -20.86 1.08
C GLY A 291 33.18 -20.83 2.25
N PRO A 292 33.55 -19.64 2.77
CA PRO A 292 34.58 -19.50 3.81
C PRO A 292 34.26 -20.25 5.10
N LYS A 293 35.28 -20.73 5.81
CA LYS A 293 35.13 -21.55 7.04
C LYS A 293 35.67 -20.79 8.27
N PRO A 294 34.95 -19.80 8.82
CA PRO A 294 35.47 -18.91 9.86
C PRO A 294 35.86 -19.64 11.16
N LEU A 295 35.17 -20.75 11.50
CA LEU A 295 35.51 -21.55 12.68
C LEU A 295 36.87 -22.25 12.60
N LEU A 296 37.46 -22.41 11.40
CA LEU A 296 38.85 -22.89 11.26
C LEU A 296 39.88 -21.91 11.81
N LYS A 297 39.49 -20.67 12.12
CA LYS A 297 40.32 -19.65 12.75
C LYS A 297 39.72 -19.20 14.10
N ALA A 298 39.01 -20.08 14.81
CA ALA A 298 38.32 -19.73 16.06
C ALA A 298 39.23 -19.16 17.17
N GLY A 299 40.53 -19.51 17.17
CA GLY A 299 41.54 -18.95 18.08
C GLY A 299 42.27 -17.72 17.53
N GLY A 300 42.03 -17.37 16.26
CA GLY A 300 42.62 -16.23 15.57
C GLY A 300 41.64 -15.07 15.42
N ALA A 301 42.10 -14.01 14.75
CA ALA A 301 41.28 -12.85 14.40
C ALA A 301 40.17 -13.24 13.42
N TRP A 302 38.97 -12.73 13.66
CA TRP A 302 37.82 -12.83 12.75
C TRP A 302 38.10 -12.09 11.44
N GLU A 303 37.86 -12.77 10.33
CA GLU A 303 38.13 -12.24 8.99
C GLU A 303 36.83 -11.79 8.32
N HIS A 304 36.68 -10.48 8.15
CA HIS A 304 35.65 -9.89 7.28
C HIS A 304 36.14 -9.73 5.83
N ILE A 305 35.25 -9.34 4.92
CA ILE A 305 35.51 -9.27 3.46
C ILE A 305 36.81 -8.56 3.05
N PHE A 306 37.20 -7.47 3.73
CA PHE A 306 38.48 -6.79 3.43
C PHE A 306 39.72 -7.67 3.68
N HIS A 307 39.67 -8.64 4.60
CA HIS A 307 40.76 -9.60 4.77
C HIS A 307 40.90 -10.51 3.54
N SER A 308 39.77 -10.91 2.94
CA SER A 308 39.78 -11.69 1.70
C SER A 308 40.31 -10.87 0.51
N ILE A 309 40.01 -9.57 0.46
CA ILE A 309 40.53 -8.65 -0.56
C ILE A 309 42.04 -8.42 -0.36
N GLU A 310 42.50 -8.22 0.87
CA GLU A 310 43.91 -7.96 1.19
C GLU A 310 44.80 -9.19 1.01
N SER A 311 44.31 -10.37 1.39
CA SER A 311 45.05 -11.64 1.30
C SER A 311 44.97 -12.33 -0.05
N ALA A 312 44.28 -11.73 -1.03
CA ALA A 312 44.14 -12.28 -2.37
C ALA A 312 45.52 -12.45 -3.04
N PRO A 313 45.84 -13.64 -3.59
CA PRO A 313 47.15 -13.91 -4.17
C PRO A 313 47.41 -13.18 -5.50
N ASP A 314 46.35 -12.78 -6.20
CA ASP A 314 46.37 -12.11 -7.50
C ASP A 314 45.10 -11.25 -7.70
N GLU A 315 45.08 -10.47 -8.79
CA GLU A 315 43.97 -9.54 -9.08
C GLU A 315 42.66 -10.27 -9.41
N GLU A 316 42.72 -11.49 -9.98
CA GLU A 316 41.52 -12.27 -10.28
C GLU A 316 40.83 -12.73 -8.99
N ALA A 317 41.60 -13.26 -8.03
CA ALA A 317 41.10 -13.60 -6.71
C ALA A 317 40.63 -12.37 -5.92
N ARG A 318 41.32 -11.23 -6.09
CA ARG A 318 40.93 -9.96 -5.47
C ARG A 318 39.58 -9.49 -6.00
N GLN A 319 39.39 -9.52 -7.32
CA GLN A 319 38.14 -9.15 -7.97
C GLN A 319 37.00 -10.10 -7.60
N ALA A 320 37.26 -11.41 -7.55
CA ALA A 320 36.30 -12.39 -7.08
C ALA A 320 35.85 -12.13 -5.62
N ALA A 321 36.76 -11.70 -4.74
CA ALA A 321 36.42 -11.34 -3.36
C ALA A 321 35.52 -10.08 -3.28
N ILE A 322 35.73 -9.10 -4.15
CA ILE A 322 34.89 -7.89 -4.25
C ILE A 322 33.50 -8.24 -4.79
N GLU A 323 33.42 -9.08 -5.83
CA GLU A 323 32.16 -9.46 -6.49
C GLU A 323 31.16 -10.14 -5.57
N VAL A 324 31.61 -10.75 -4.46
CA VAL A 324 30.73 -11.33 -3.43
C VAL A 324 29.70 -10.31 -2.90
N LYS A 325 30.06 -9.03 -2.83
CA LYS A 325 29.16 -7.94 -2.37
C LYS A 325 28.91 -6.85 -3.41
N GLY A 326 29.71 -6.78 -4.47
CA GLY A 326 29.65 -5.72 -5.48
C GLY A 326 30.71 -4.64 -5.24
N GLN A 327 31.25 -4.10 -6.34
CA GLN A 327 32.31 -3.09 -6.30
C GLN A 327 31.80 -1.79 -5.66
N GLY A 328 30.58 -1.38 -5.99
CA GLY A 328 29.96 -0.19 -5.44
C GLY A 328 29.72 -0.28 -3.94
N TYR A 329 29.27 -1.44 -3.44
CA TYR A 329 29.14 -1.68 -2.00
C TYR A 329 30.49 -1.56 -1.27
N ILE A 330 31.56 -2.18 -1.79
CA ILE A 330 32.89 -2.13 -1.17
C ILE A 330 33.43 -0.69 -1.11
N LEU A 331 33.28 0.08 -2.19
CA LEU A 331 33.66 1.50 -2.23
C LEU A 331 32.85 2.34 -1.25
N LYS A 332 31.53 2.13 -1.19
CA LYS A 332 30.67 2.83 -0.25
C LYS A 332 31.10 2.55 1.18
N ARG A 333 31.31 1.28 1.53
CA ARG A 333 31.75 0.86 2.86
C ARG A 333 33.10 1.46 3.23
N ASP A 334 34.08 1.44 2.32
CA ASP A 334 35.38 2.02 2.57
C ASP A 334 35.29 3.53 2.87
N ASN A 335 34.50 4.27 2.09
CA ASN A 335 34.35 5.70 2.31
C ASN A 335 33.53 6.04 3.57
N VAL A 336 32.55 5.21 3.94
CA VAL A 336 31.85 5.33 5.24
C VAL A 336 32.83 5.13 6.39
N GLU A 337 33.58 4.03 6.37
CA GLU A 337 34.57 3.71 7.41
C GLU A 337 35.61 4.82 7.54
N ARG A 338 36.12 5.36 6.43
CA ARG A 338 37.06 6.49 6.44
C ARG A 338 36.44 7.82 6.86
N ALA A 339 35.14 8.00 6.67
CA ALA A 339 34.46 9.22 7.07
C ALA A 339 34.17 9.24 8.58
N ILE A 340 33.83 8.08 9.14
CA ILE A 340 33.63 7.88 10.58
C ILE A 340 34.98 7.74 11.31
N PHE A 341 35.97 7.09 10.69
CA PHE A 341 37.31 6.83 11.22
C PHE A 341 38.39 7.43 10.29
N PRO A 342 38.58 8.76 10.31
CA PRO A 342 39.65 9.43 9.56
C PRO A 342 41.05 8.86 9.81
N GLU A 343 41.27 8.19 10.95
CA GLU A 343 42.51 7.51 11.33
C GLU A 343 42.91 6.36 10.39
N LEU A 344 41.94 5.84 9.61
CA LEU A 344 42.22 4.88 8.54
C LEU A 344 42.98 5.51 7.36
N SER A 345 43.08 6.85 7.32
CA SER A 345 43.85 7.75 6.43
C SER A 345 43.85 7.39 4.95
N GLU A 346 43.47 8.33 4.09
CA GLU A 346 43.52 8.12 2.63
C GLU A 346 44.95 8.03 2.08
N ASP A 347 45.94 8.53 2.83
CA ASP A 347 47.34 8.59 2.40
C ASP A 347 48.10 7.26 2.59
N ARG A 348 47.46 6.26 3.22
CA ARG A 348 48.04 4.92 3.40
C ARG A 348 47.02 3.82 3.06
N PRO A 349 47.49 2.65 2.59
CA PRO A 349 46.63 1.48 2.45
C PRO A 349 46.04 1.11 3.82
N THR A 350 44.71 1.00 3.89
CA THR A 350 44.04 0.54 5.11
C THR A 350 44.24 -0.95 5.27
N VAL A 351 44.75 -1.35 6.44
CA VAL A 351 44.91 -2.75 6.80
C VAL A 351 43.56 -3.28 7.29
N ALA A 352 43.15 -4.47 6.84
CA ALA A 352 41.86 -5.06 7.19
C ALA A 352 41.68 -5.20 8.71
N SER A 353 42.75 -5.52 9.45
CA SER A 353 42.72 -5.64 10.92
C SER A 353 42.53 -4.33 11.69
N GLU A 354 42.68 -3.18 11.03
CA GLU A 354 42.40 -1.86 11.62
C GLU A 354 40.92 -1.45 11.48
N ARG A 355 40.17 -2.15 10.63
CA ARG A 355 38.74 -1.89 10.42
C ARG A 355 37.92 -2.53 11.53
N PRO A 356 36.85 -1.87 12.01
CA PRO A 356 36.06 -2.43 13.09
C PRO A 356 35.20 -3.61 12.65
N THR A 357 34.89 -4.49 13.60
CA THR A 357 33.83 -5.48 13.47
C THR A 357 32.53 -4.91 14.03
N TYR A 358 31.41 -5.10 13.34
CA TYR A 358 30.14 -4.46 13.69
C TYR A 358 29.26 -5.40 14.51
N ALA A 359 28.70 -4.89 15.59
CA ALA A 359 27.78 -5.57 16.50
C ALA A 359 26.63 -4.62 16.88
N ALA A 360 25.63 -5.10 17.62
CA ALA A 360 24.49 -4.30 18.04
C ALA A 360 24.14 -4.54 19.51
N LEU A 361 23.71 -3.47 20.20
CA LEU A 361 23.12 -3.59 21.54
C LEU A 361 21.77 -4.30 21.46
N ASN A 362 21.61 -5.37 22.23
CA ASN A 362 20.40 -6.20 22.24
C ASN A 362 19.33 -5.62 23.18
N LEU A 363 18.72 -4.51 22.74
CA LEU A 363 17.86 -3.66 23.55
C LEU A 363 16.53 -4.32 23.97
N LEU A 364 16.10 -5.33 23.22
CA LEU A 364 14.93 -6.14 23.55
C LEU A 364 15.28 -7.40 24.36
N HIS A 365 16.57 -7.65 24.62
CA HIS A 365 17.07 -8.86 25.26
C HIS A 365 16.60 -10.13 24.55
N ARG A 366 16.65 -10.13 23.21
CA ARG A 366 16.30 -11.29 22.37
C ARG A 366 17.35 -12.36 22.48
N GLN A 367 16.93 -13.61 22.53
CA GLN A 367 17.85 -14.73 22.47
C GLN A 367 18.45 -14.89 21.07
N THR A 368 17.74 -14.45 20.02
CA THR A 368 18.26 -14.51 18.65
C THR A 368 19.04 -13.26 18.23
N GLY A 369 19.42 -12.40 19.17
CA GLY A 369 20.14 -11.16 18.93
C GLY A 369 19.30 -10.02 18.33
N GLU A 370 19.90 -8.83 18.26
CA GLU A 370 19.23 -7.61 17.80
C GLU A 370 19.03 -7.60 16.27
N ALA A 371 20.08 -7.98 15.54
CA ALA A 371 20.21 -7.79 14.10
C ALA A 371 19.78 -9.03 13.29
N ALA A 372 18.63 -9.62 13.66
CA ALA A 372 18.10 -10.85 13.04
C ALA A 372 18.05 -10.87 11.49
N PRO A 373 17.83 -9.74 10.76
CA PRO A 373 17.88 -9.74 9.30
C PRO A 373 19.24 -10.14 8.69
N TYR A 374 20.33 -10.06 9.45
CA TYR A 374 21.69 -10.40 8.97
C TYR A 374 22.03 -11.89 9.08
N GLY A 375 21.20 -12.68 9.77
CA GLY A 375 21.34 -14.14 9.79
C GLY A 375 20.69 -14.81 10.99
N THR A 376 20.61 -16.14 10.90
CA THR A 376 19.90 -17.02 11.84
C THR A 376 20.77 -17.47 13.02
N VAL A 377 22.02 -17.01 13.12
CA VAL A 377 22.91 -17.29 14.25
C VAL A 377 23.31 -15.99 14.94
N ALA A 378 23.09 -15.91 16.25
CA ALA A 378 23.54 -14.81 17.09
C ALA A 378 24.76 -15.21 17.92
N LEU A 379 25.83 -14.43 17.82
CA LEU A 379 26.99 -14.49 18.69
C LEU A 379 26.78 -13.50 19.82
N HIS A 380 26.53 -14.01 21.04
CA HIS A 380 26.47 -13.17 22.23
C HIS A 380 27.89 -12.97 22.74
N LEU A 381 28.31 -11.71 22.85
CA LEU A 381 29.67 -11.35 23.23
C LEU A 381 29.79 -11.21 24.76
N LYS A 382 30.98 -11.50 25.28
CA LYS A 382 31.27 -11.30 26.71
C LYS A 382 31.20 -9.80 27.07
N PRO A 383 30.76 -9.44 28.30
CA PRO A 383 30.57 -8.04 28.70
C PRO A 383 31.82 -7.15 28.50
N GLU A 384 33.02 -7.68 28.72
CA GLU A 384 34.28 -6.94 28.55
C GLU A 384 34.52 -6.47 27.11
N VAL A 385 33.87 -7.08 26.11
CA VAL A 385 34.01 -6.70 24.70
C VAL A 385 33.40 -5.32 24.43
N ALA A 386 32.34 -4.96 25.16
CA ALA A 386 31.59 -3.73 24.97
C ALA A 386 32.45 -2.46 25.15
N ARG A 387 33.49 -2.52 26.00
CA ARG A 387 34.42 -1.39 26.23
C ARG A 387 35.44 -1.19 25.11
N ARG A 388 35.55 -2.14 24.18
CA ARG A 388 36.41 -2.03 22.99
C ARG A 388 35.66 -1.45 21.79
N ALA A 389 34.47 -0.92 22.02
CA ALA A 389 33.58 -0.45 20.98
C ALA A 389 33.34 1.06 21.10
N THR A 390 33.16 1.69 19.94
CA THR A 390 32.41 2.94 19.83
C THR A 390 30.96 2.64 19.51
N TYR A 391 30.06 3.58 19.77
CA TYR A 391 28.62 3.41 19.59
C TYR A 391 28.01 4.56 18.82
N THR A 392 27.05 4.25 17.96
CA THR A 392 26.25 5.21 17.19
C THR A 392 24.77 4.84 17.20
N VAL A 393 23.90 5.85 17.11
CA VAL A 393 22.47 5.63 16.86
C VAL A 393 22.28 5.32 15.38
N ASN A 394 21.68 4.16 15.07
CA ASN A 394 21.65 3.51 13.75
C ASN A 394 23.00 2.90 13.32
N ASP A 395 22.92 2.07 12.27
CA ASP A 395 24.07 1.60 11.49
C ASP A 395 24.95 2.78 11.03
N SER A 396 26.27 2.59 11.06
CA SER A 396 27.30 3.47 10.51
C SER A 396 26.97 4.04 9.12
N PHE A 397 26.34 3.27 8.24
CA PHE A 397 25.91 3.78 6.92
C PHE A 397 24.87 4.91 7.01
N CYS A 398 24.08 4.92 8.09
CA CYS A 398 23.01 5.89 8.35
C CYS A 398 23.45 6.99 9.32
N ALA A 399 24.32 6.67 10.28
CA ALA A 399 24.78 7.61 11.32
C ALA A 399 25.71 8.72 10.78
N LEU A 400 26.35 8.47 9.62
CA LEU A 400 27.27 9.42 8.98
C LEU A 400 26.60 10.77 8.70
N GLN A 401 27.25 11.86 9.14
CA GLN A 401 26.84 13.23 8.87
C GLN A 401 27.52 13.75 7.60
N LEU A 402 26.73 14.37 6.72
CA LEU A 402 27.16 14.91 5.43
C LEU A 402 26.72 16.37 5.33
N ARG A 403 27.52 17.16 4.62
CA ARG A 403 27.24 18.57 4.37
C ARG A 403 27.53 18.93 2.92
N PHE A 404 26.51 19.43 2.24
CA PHE A 404 26.67 19.95 0.89
C PHE A 404 27.58 21.19 0.90
N SER A 405 28.48 21.27 -0.08
CA SER A 405 29.35 22.43 -0.29
C SER A 405 29.76 22.55 -1.74
N ASP A 406 29.99 23.79 -2.21
CA ASP A 406 30.47 24.04 -3.57
C ASP A 406 31.82 23.35 -3.86
N ALA A 407 32.68 23.25 -2.85
CA ALA A 407 33.94 22.55 -2.95
C ALA A 407 33.73 21.04 -3.19
N GLY A 408 32.81 20.41 -2.43
CA GLY A 408 32.44 19.02 -2.62
C GLY A 408 31.78 18.76 -3.98
N TYR A 409 30.94 19.67 -4.44
CA TYR A 409 30.32 19.60 -5.78
C TYR A 409 31.38 19.63 -6.90
N ASN A 410 32.35 20.53 -6.83
CA ASN A 410 33.43 20.58 -7.82
C ASN A 410 34.31 19.31 -7.76
N ALA A 411 34.66 18.85 -6.56
CA ALA A 411 35.42 17.62 -6.37
C ALA A 411 34.69 16.38 -6.90
N LEU A 412 33.35 16.33 -6.79
CA LEU A 412 32.54 15.28 -7.39
C LEU A 412 32.73 15.23 -8.91
N LEU A 413 32.58 16.38 -9.58
CA LEU A 413 32.72 16.46 -11.03
C LEU A 413 34.14 16.12 -11.50
N ASP A 414 35.15 16.46 -10.71
CA ASP A 414 36.55 16.15 -11.00
C ASP A 414 36.86 14.65 -10.85
N LEU A 415 36.26 13.99 -9.84
CA LEU A 415 36.54 12.58 -9.52
C LEU A 415 35.67 11.59 -10.28
N LEU A 416 34.46 11.97 -10.69
CA LEU A 416 33.49 11.09 -11.36
C LEU A 416 34.03 10.35 -12.61
N PRO A 417 34.84 10.97 -13.50
CA PRO A 417 35.37 10.29 -14.68
C PRO A 417 36.20 9.04 -14.35
N ASP A 418 37.02 9.12 -13.31
CA ASP A 418 37.95 8.06 -12.91
C ASP A 418 37.39 7.20 -11.75
N TRP A 419 36.16 7.45 -11.29
CA TRP A 419 35.56 6.73 -10.17
C TRP A 419 35.23 5.28 -10.53
N SER A 420 35.59 4.31 -9.70
CA SER A 420 35.30 2.89 -9.98
C SER A 420 33.88 2.50 -9.56
N GLY A 421 33.38 1.36 -10.05
CA GLY A 421 32.06 0.82 -9.69
C GLY A 421 30.86 1.42 -10.44
N ILE A 422 31.11 2.32 -11.41
CA ILE A 422 30.10 2.81 -12.36
C ILE A 422 30.57 2.41 -13.76
N SER A 423 29.67 1.94 -14.63
CA SER A 423 30.03 1.58 -16.00
C SER A 423 30.51 2.81 -16.80
N GLU A 424 31.45 2.59 -17.73
CA GLU A 424 32.00 3.67 -18.56
C GLU A 424 30.94 4.40 -19.40
N GLU A 425 29.92 3.66 -19.86
CA GLU A 425 28.76 4.23 -20.55
C GLU A 425 27.98 5.21 -19.64
N HIS A 426 27.62 4.77 -18.42
CA HIS A 426 26.88 5.62 -17.49
C HIS A 426 27.71 6.81 -16.98
N LYS A 427 29.03 6.68 -16.81
CA LYS A 427 29.90 7.82 -16.50
C LYS A 427 29.85 8.89 -17.60
N LEU A 428 29.95 8.47 -18.87
CA LEU A 428 29.86 9.40 -20.00
C LEU A 428 28.50 10.09 -20.06
N GLU A 429 27.42 9.38 -19.74
CA GLU A 429 26.10 9.99 -19.65
C GLU A 429 26.02 11.00 -18.50
N LEU A 430 26.46 10.65 -17.28
CA LEU A 430 26.48 11.55 -16.13
C LEU A 430 27.31 12.82 -16.40
N MET A 431 28.36 12.73 -17.22
CA MET A 431 29.16 13.89 -17.59
C MET A 431 28.54 14.78 -18.67
N ARG A 432 27.53 14.30 -19.41
CA ARG A 432 26.93 15.03 -20.54
C ARG A 432 25.74 15.88 -20.09
N PRO A 433 25.79 17.23 -20.16
CA PRO A 433 24.76 18.12 -19.60
C PRO A 433 23.33 17.93 -20.11
N ALA A 434 23.16 17.34 -21.31
CA ALA A 434 21.85 17.12 -21.94
C ALA A 434 21.36 15.66 -21.81
N SER A 435 22.09 14.79 -21.10
CA SER A 435 21.67 13.41 -20.90
C SER A 435 20.58 13.31 -19.83
N LYS A 436 19.79 12.23 -19.89
CA LYS A 436 18.79 11.95 -18.88
C LYS A 436 19.44 11.67 -17.52
N LEU A 437 20.52 10.88 -17.47
CA LEU A 437 21.24 10.55 -16.24
C LEU A 437 21.83 11.80 -15.56
N ARG A 438 22.39 12.73 -16.33
CA ARG A 438 22.91 13.99 -15.78
C ARG A 438 21.81 14.83 -15.16
N HIS A 439 20.66 15.00 -15.82
CA HIS A 439 19.53 15.71 -15.22
C HIS A 439 19.03 15.06 -13.91
N GLN A 440 19.07 13.72 -13.82
CA GLN A 440 18.73 13.04 -12.57
C GLN A 440 19.79 13.29 -11.47
N LEU A 441 21.08 13.27 -11.81
CA LEU A 441 22.16 13.63 -10.88
C LEU A 441 22.02 15.09 -10.39
N ASP A 442 21.78 16.03 -11.30
CA ASP A 442 21.61 17.45 -10.95
C ASP A 442 20.42 17.62 -9.99
N HIS A 443 19.31 16.92 -10.20
CA HIS A 443 18.17 16.94 -9.29
C HIS A 443 18.50 16.42 -7.88
N VAL A 444 19.28 15.34 -7.79
CA VAL A 444 19.77 14.82 -6.50
C VAL A 444 20.68 15.85 -5.81
N LEU A 445 21.56 16.51 -6.55
CA LEU A 445 22.47 17.53 -6.02
C LEU A 445 21.73 18.79 -5.55
N GLU A 446 20.75 19.27 -6.33
CA GLU A 446 19.83 20.35 -5.91
C GLU A 446 19.14 19.98 -4.59
N ARG A 447 18.67 18.73 -4.47
CA ARG A 447 18.03 18.27 -3.25
C ARG A 447 19.01 18.22 -2.06
N MET A 448 20.26 17.82 -2.28
CA MET A 448 21.30 17.85 -1.24
C MET A 448 21.64 19.28 -0.82
N GLU A 449 21.69 20.22 -1.76
CA GLU A 449 21.89 21.65 -1.49
C GLU A 449 20.75 22.22 -0.63
N GLU A 450 19.50 21.92 -0.98
CA GLU A 450 18.31 22.31 -0.20
C GLU A 450 18.34 21.80 1.25
N LEU A 451 18.84 20.57 1.45
CA LEU A 451 18.98 19.98 2.78
C LEU A 451 20.12 20.62 3.57
N GLY A 452 21.20 21.03 2.90
CA GLY A 452 22.40 21.60 3.50
C GLY A 452 23.22 20.58 4.29
N SER A 453 22.70 20.13 5.44
CA SER A 453 23.27 19.06 6.27
C SER A 453 22.28 17.90 6.37
N PHE A 454 22.76 16.68 6.18
CA PHE A 454 21.92 15.49 6.12
C PHE A 454 22.68 14.23 6.53
N ARG A 455 21.94 13.14 6.73
CA ARG A 455 22.49 11.84 7.13
C ARG A 455 22.57 10.86 5.95
N GLY A 456 23.42 9.85 6.07
CA GLY A 456 23.68 8.86 5.03
C GLY A 456 22.50 7.93 4.71
N ASP A 457 21.49 7.86 5.57
CA ASP A 457 20.27 7.06 5.39
C ASP A 457 19.49 7.45 4.12
N LEU A 458 19.57 8.73 3.72
CA LEU A 458 18.90 9.24 2.53
C LEU A 458 19.39 8.59 1.23
N PHE A 459 20.61 8.02 1.18
CA PHE A 459 21.12 7.31 0.00
C PHE A 459 20.36 6.01 -0.30
N LYS A 460 19.58 5.48 0.66
CA LYS A 460 18.85 4.22 0.46
C LYS A 460 17.64 4.39 -0.46
N ASN A 461 16.96 5.55 -0.39
CA ASN A 461 15.67 5.75 -1.09
C ASN A 461 15.46 7.15 -1.67
N VAL A 462 16.13 8.18 -1.14
CA VAL A 462 15.84 9.60 -1.47
C VAL A 462 16.87 10.16 -2.44
N LEU A 463 18.14 9.86 -2.23
CA LEU A 463 19.27 10.38 -3.00
C LEU A 463 19.82 9.31 -3.95
N GLN A 464 18.94 8.77 -4.80
CA GLN A 464 19.29 7.80 -5.84
C GLN A 464 19.11 8.41 -7.24
N VAL A 465 19.98 8.02 -8.16
CA VAL A 465 19.91 8.45 -9.56
C VAL A 465 19.16 7.39 -10.37
N ALA A 466 17.96 7.73 -10.81
CA ALA A 466 17.13 6.84 -11.62
C ALA A 466 17.83 6.56 -12.97
N GLY A 467 18.14 5.28 -13.23
CA GLY A 467 18.84 4.83 -14.42
C GLY A 467 20.14 4.08 -14.12
N LEU A 468 20.71 4.27 -12.92
CA LEU A 468 21.78 3.43 -12.40
C LEU A 468 21.20 2.20 -11.69
N ASP A 469 21.94 1.08 -11.70
CA ASP A 469 21.58 -0.07 -10.87
C ASP A 469 21.91 0.15 -9.38
N ALA A 470 21.63 -0.85 -8.54
CA ALA A 470 21.83 -0.73 -7.09
C ALA A 470 23.32 -0.68 -6.67
N ASP A 471 24.21 -1.37 -7.38
CA ASP A 471 25.64 -1.35 -7.08
C ASP A 471 26.27 -0.05 -7.60
N GLU A 472 25.89 0.41 -8.80
CA GLU A 472 26.32 1.70 -9.34
C GLU A 472 25.83 2.88 -8.48
N ASN A 473 24.58 2.86 -8.00
CA ASN A 473 24.09 3.84 -7.03
C ASN A 473 24.89 3.77 -5.71
N SER A 474 25.34 2.58 -5.29
CA SER A 474 26.20 2.44 -4.12
C SER A 474 27.59 3.02 -4.36
N ALA A 475 28.16 2.82 -5.55
CA ALA A 475 29.42 3.42 -5.96
C ALA A 475 29.34 4.96 -5.96
N LEU A 476 28.26 5.52 -6.53
CA LEU A 476 28.00 6.95 -6.54
C LEU A 476 27.80 7.51 -5.13
N ALA A 477 27.07 6.81 -4.26
CA ALA A 477 26.94 7.18 -2.85
C ALA A 477 28.31 7.18 -2.15
N GLY A 478 29.20 6.23 -2.46
CA GLY A 478 30.59 6.24 -1.99
C GLY A 478 31.34 7.51 -2.40
N LEU A 479 31.14 7.99 -3.62
CA LEU A 479 31.71 9.26 -4.08
C LEU A 479 31.10 10.47 -3.35
N PHE A 480 29.78 10.53 -3.19
CA PHE A 480 29.12 11.58 -2.41
C PHE A 480 29.67 11.64 -0.99
N ILE A 481 29.84 10.48 -0.34
CA ILE A 481 30.40 10.39 1.00
C ILE A 481 31.83 10.92 1.03
N LYS A 482 32.65 10.55 0.04
CA LYS A 482 34.03 11.02 -0.04
C LYS A 482 34.13 12.55 -0.04
N VAL A 483 33.27 13.22 -0.80
CA VAL A 483 33.37 14.67 -1.04
C VAL A 483 32.52 15.54 -0.10
N PHE A 484 31.48 14.97 0.52
CA PHE A 484 30.55 15.70 1.40
C PHE A 484 30.60 15.25 2.87
N LYS A 485 31.47 14.31 3.26
CA LYS A 485 31.60 13.88 4.68
C LYS A 485 31.88 15.06 5.62
N ASP A 486 31.16 15.12 6.73
CA ASP A 486 31.45 15.98 7.86
C ASP A 486 31.94 15.12 9.04
N THR A 487 33.24 14.83 9.04
CA THR A 487 33.87 13.95 10.02
C THR A 487 33.77 14.50 11.44
N ASP A 488 33.90 15.82 11.62
CA ASP A 488 33.79 16.46 12.93
C ASP A 488 32.36 16.35 13.49
N ALA A 489 31.34 16.59 12.67
CA ALA A 489 29.95 16.41 13.07
C ALA A 489 29.65 14.94 13.37
N THR A 490 30.17 14.03 12.56
CA THR A 490 30.00 12.58 12.75
C THR A 490 30.63 12.13 14.08
N ARG A 491 31.88 12.51 14.37
CA ARG A 491 32.59 12.16 15.61
C ARG A 491 31.82 12.59 16.86
N LYS A 492 31.20 13.77 16.83
CA LYS A 492 30.38 14.31 17.94
C LYS A 492 29.13 13.49 18.25
N THR A 493 28.68 12.64 17.33
CA THR A 493 27.50 11.79 17.53
C THR A 493 27.84 10.42 18.14
N MET A 494 29.12 10.10 18.30
CA MET A 494 29.60 8.80 18.77
C MET A 494 29.83 8.78 20.29
N ALA A 495 29.69 7.62 20.92
CA ALA A 495 29.98 7.42 22.34
C ALA A 495 30.89 6.21 22.59
N THR A 496 31.50 6.15 23.78
CA THR A 496 32.09 4.91 24.33
C THR A 496 31.19 4.33 25.42
N TYR A 497 31.44 3.07 25.80
CA TYR A 497 30.61 2.32 26.75
C TYR A 497 30.36 3.05 28.08
N ASP A 498 31.39 3.67 28.66
CA ASP A 498 31.25 4.37 29.94
C ASP A 498 30.48 5.70 29.83
N ASN A 499 30.18 6.18 28.61
CA ASN A 499 29.52 7.47 28.31
C ASN A 499 28.28 7.32 27.39
N LEU A 500 27.61 6.16 27.38
CA LEU A 500 26.49 5.87 26.47
C LEU A 500 25.31 6.86 26.55
N GLU A 501 25.11 7.54 27.69
CA GLU A 501 24.11 8.61 27.83
C GLU A 501 24.36 9.79 26.89
N THR A 502 25.56 9.93 26.34
CA THR A 502 25.89 10.99 25.39
C THR A 502 25.29 10.78 23.99
N LEU A 503 24.62 9.63 23.78
CA LEU A 503 23.81 9.36 22.59
C LEU A 503 22.38 9.94 22.69
N LEU A 504 21.94 10.40 23.86
CA LEU A 504 20.59 10.94 24.06
C LEU A 504 20.18 12.01 23.04
N PRO A 505 21.04 13.00 22.69
CA PRO A 505 20.70 13.99 21.67
C PRO A 505 20.44 13.41 20.27
N GLU A 506 21.01 12.24 19.97
CA GLU A 506 20.94 11.61 18.64
C GLU A 506 19.72 10.68 18.47
N LEU A 507 19.12 10.24 19.58
CA LEU A 507 17.98 9.32 19.60
C LEU A 507 16.66 9.99 19.19
N GLY A 508 16.55 11.31 19.36
CA GLY A 508 15.28 12.02 19.24
C GLY A 508 14.38 11.82 20.47
N ASP A 509 13.34 12.65 20.58
CA ASP A 509 12.55 12.76 21.82
C ASP A 509 11.73 11.50 22.12
N VAL A 510 11.17 10.83 21.09
CA VAL A 510 10.42 9.56 21.23
C VAL A 510 11.27 8.48 21.88
N ASN A 511 12.42 8.19 21.28
CA ASN A 511 13.35 7.19 21.79
C ASN A 511 13.92 7.56 23.17
N ALA A 512 14.13 8.86 23.46
CA ALA A 512 14.56 9.31 24.77
C ALA A 512 13.51 9.01 25.85
N VAL A 513 12.21 9.20 25.56
CA VAL A 513 11.11 8.83 26.45
C VAL A 513 10.96 7.31 26.56
N SER A 514 11.14 6.55 25.46
CA SER A 514 11.18 5.08 25.53
C SER A 514 12.30 4.57 26.44
N LEU A 515 13.49 5.18 26.39
CA LEU A 515 14.58 4.90 27.33
C LEU A 515 14.24 5.31 28.77
N ALA A 516 13.54 6.43 28.96
CA ALA A 516 13.07 6.85 30.28
C ALA A 516 12.13 5.81 30.91
N ARG A 517 11.15 5.32 30.14
CA ARG A 517 10.27 4.22 30.55
C ARG A 517 11.07 2.98 30.94
N ALA A 518 12.02 2.57 30.09
CA ALA A 518 12.87 1.43 30.35
C ALA A 518 13.73 1.62 31.60
N ALA A 519 14.23 2.83 31.87
CA ALA A 519 14.98 3.15 33.07
C ALA A 519 14.09 3.03 34.33
N VAL A 520 12.84 3.50 34.27
CA VAL A 520 11.85 3.33 35.35
C VAL A 520 11.51 1.86 35.59
N ASP A 521 11.27 1.08 34.52
CA ASP A 521 11.03 -0.37 34.61
C ASP A 521 12.17 -1.07 35.35
N ARG A 522 13.43 -0.76 34.99
CA ARG A 522 14.62 -1.31 35.66
C ARG A 522 14.71 -0.95 37.13
N GLN A 523 14.40 0.30 37.49
CA GLN A 523 14.37 0.72 38.90
C GLN A 523 13.34 -0.07 39.70
N ASN A 524 12.25 -0.47 39.06
CA ASN A 524 11.18 -1.28 39.65
C ASN A 524 11.46 -2.79 39.59
N GLY A 525 12.65 -3.21 39.14
CA GLY A 525 13.08 -4.61 39.07
C GLY A 525 12.70 -5.35 37.79
N GLY A 526 12.19 -4.63 36.78
CA GLY A 526 11.93 -5.15 35.44
C GLY A 526 13.19 -5.32 34.60
N THR A 527 12.99 -5.74 33.34
CA THR A 527 14.09 -6.04 32.41
C THR A 527 14.71 -4.78 31.79
N GLY A 528 13.94 -3.72 31.62
CA GLY A 528 14.39 -2.50 30.92
C GLY A 528 14.44 -2.62 29.41
N ARG A 529 13.50 -3.35 28.81
CA ARG A 529 13.43 -3.50 27.35
C ARG A 529 13.02 -2.20 26.70
N VAL A 530 13.65 -1.91 25.57
CA VAL A 530 13.32 -0.74 24.75
C VAL A 530 13.22 -1.11 23.28
N ALA A 531 12.15 -0.65 22.62
CA ALA A 531 11.92 -0.80 21.19
C ALA A 531 12.16 0.54 20.49
N LEU A 532 13.42 0.84 20.15
CA LEU A 532 13.73 2.11 19.49
C LEU A 532 13.15 2.14 18.07
N GLU A 533 12.69 3.32 17.65
CA GLU A 533 12.28 3.57 16.25
C GLU A 533 13.48 3.64 15.28
N CYS A 534 14.69 3.85 15.82
CA CYS A 534 15.93 3.69 15.06
C CYS A 534 16.20 2.21 14.77
N GLN A 535 17.04 1.88 13.78
CA GLN A 535 17.26 0.47 13.40
C GLN A 535 17.81 -0.36 14.56
N TYR A 536 18.87 0.13 15.21
CA TYR A 536 19.50 -0.40 16.42
C TYR A 536 20.59 0.58 16.85
N ILE A 537 21.15 0.41 18.05
CA ILE A 537 22.40 1.08 18.44
C ILE A 537 23.56 0.19 18.03
N GLU A 538 24.33 0.65 17.05
CA GLU A 538 25.46 -0.09 16.53
C GLU A 538 26.69 0.09 17.41
N ALA A 539 27.45 -0.98 17.57
CA ALA A 539 28.75 -0.99 18.22
C ALA A 539 29.84 -1.35 17.22
N GLN A 540 30.83 -0.48 17.04
CA GLN A 540 31.98 -0.71 16.18
C GLN A 540 33.16 -1.20 17.04
N LEU A 541 33.47 -2.49 16.97
CA LEU A 541 34.53 -3.15 17.73
C LEU A 541 35.91 -2.85 17.13
N HIS A 542 36.76 -2.16 17.87
CA HIS A 542 38.06 -1.69 17.41
C HIS A 542 39.21 -2.68 17.63
N ALA A 543 38.97 -3.81 18.30
CA ALA A 543 39.95 -4.89 18.44
C ALA A 543 39.52 -6.11 17.61
N PRO A 544 40.46 -6.92 17.08
CA PRO A 544 40.11 -8.14 16.37
C PRO A 544 39.22 -9.04 17.22
N LEU A 545 38.05 -9.43 16.70
CA LEU A 545 37.16 -10.37 17.35
C LEU A 545 37.80 -11.77 17.31
N VAL A 546 37.99 -12.41 18.47
CA VAL A 546 38.50 -13.78 18.55
C VAL A 546 37.42 -14.65 19.18
N LEU A 547 36.87 -15.60 18.43
CA LEU A 547 35.69 -16.36 18.88
C LEU A 547 35.93 -17.07 20.22
N ALA A 548 37.07 -17.77 20.37
CA ALA A 548 37.43 -18.47 21.60
C ALA A 548 37.61 -17.55 22.82
N ARG A 549 37.96 -16.27 22.60
CA ARG A 549 38.20 -15.28 23.66
C ARG A 549 36.94 -14.48 23.98
N ASP A 550 36.20 -14.07 22.97
CA ASP A 550 35.23 -12.95 23.05
C ASP A 550 33.77 -13.40 23.01
N VAL A 551 33.47 -14.57 22.45
CA VAL A 551 32.10 -15.08 22.38
C VAL A 551 31.76 -15.77 23.69
N GLN A 552 30.62 -15.39 24.26
CA GLN A 552 30.05 -15.98 25.46
C GLN A 552 29.17 -17.19 25.12
N GLU A 553 28.31 -17.06 24.12
CA GLU A 553 27.47 -18.15 23.60
C GLU A 553 27.10 -17.92 22.13
N ILE A 554 26.78 -19.02 21.44
CA ILE A 554 26.24 -19.02 20.08
C ILE A 554 24.79 -19.50 20.15
N VAL A 555 23.86 -18.71 19.61
CA VAL A 555 22.44 -19.06 19.57
C VAL A 555 22.00 -19.24 18.14
N ILE A 556 21.41 -20.40 17.82
CA ILE A 556 20.91 -20.74 16.49
C ILE A 556 19.38 -20.68 16.52
N ALA A 557 18.79 -19.83 15.68
CA ALA A 557 17.35 -19.71 15.48
C ALA A 557 16.82 -20.89 14.64
N MET A 558 15.79 -21.58 15.13
CA MET A 558 15.26 -22.79 14.48
C MET A 558 14.23 -22.49 13.37
N ASP A 559 13.58 -21.33 13.40
CA ASP A 559 12.26 -21.13 12.76
C ASP A 559 12.29 -20.58 11.32
N PHE A 560 13.47 -20.43 10.72
CA PHE A 560 13.62 -19.79 9.40
C PHE A 560 14.12 -20.72 8.29
N GLY A 561 13.70 -21.98 8.31
CA GLY A 561 13.98 -22.93 7.23
C GLY A 561 15.40 -23.48 7.27
N ALA A 562 16.42 -22.63 7.49
CA ALA A 562 17.84 -22.99 7.41
C ALA A 562 18.19 -24.21 8.27
N TYR A 563 17.73 -24.33 9.52
CA TYR A 563 17.99 -25.52 10.37
C TYR A 563 17.18 -26.76 9.94
N THR A 564 16.01 -26.56 9.35
CA THR A 564 15.08 -27.63 8.94
C THR A 564 15.31 -28.15 7.51
N THR A 565 16.00 -27.38 6.66
CA THR A 565 16.29 -27.72 5.26
C THR A 565 17.71 -28.24 5.03
N ILE A 566 18.52 -28.35 6.09
CA ILE A 566 19.88 -28.90 6.02
C ILE A 566 19.82 -30.38 5.62
N ASN A 567 20.63 -30.76 4.64
CA ASN A 567 20.74 -32.17 4.27
C ASN A 567 21.38 -33.00 5.41
N PRO A 568 21.21 -34.33 5.43
CA PRO A 568 21.72 -35.16 6.53
C PRO A 568 23.22 -35.05 6.81
N ASP A 569 24.03 -34.76 5.78
CA ASP A 569 25.50 -34.73 5.91
C ASP A 569 25.99 -33.38 6.43
N GLN A 570 25.38 -32.28 5.97
CA GLN A 570 25.58 -30.94 6.54
C GLN A 570 25.11 -30.87 8.00
N LYS A 571 24.00 -31.57 8.34
CA LYS A 571 23.52 -31.65 9.72
C LYS A 571 24.48 -32.44 10.62
N ALA A 572 25.05 -33.54 10.12
CA ALA A 572 26.09 -34.29 10.81
C ALA A 572 27.35 -33.44 11.04
N TRP A 573 27.78 -32.67 10.03
CA TRP A 573 28.87 -31.70 10.16
C TRP A 573 28.61 -30.65 11.25
N MET A 574 27.45 -29.99 11.20
CA MET A 574 27.07 -29.00 12.20
C MET A 574 27.06 -29.59 13.60
N ASN A 575 26.44 -30.77 13.80
CA ASN A 575 26.41 -31.43 15.11
C ASN A 575 27.82 -31.76 15.62
N ALA A 576 28.72 -32.21 14.73
CA ALA A 576 30.09 -32.52 15.10
C ALA A 576 30.87 -31.24 15.51
N VAL A 577 30.69 -30.14 14.77
CA VAL A 577 31.29 -28.84 15.11
C VAL A 577 30.74 -28.31 16.43
N ILE A 578 29.41 -28.38 16.66
CA ILE A 578 28.78 -28.00 17.93
C ILE A 578 29.40 -28.79 19.10
N ALA A 579 29.53 -30.12 18.95
CA ALA A 579 30.16 -30.94 19.98
C ALA A 579 31.59 -30.47 20.29
N VAL A 580 32.38 -30.12 19.27
CA VAL A 580 33.75 -29.59 19.47
C VAL A 580 33.75 -28.23 20.16
N LEU A 581 32.86 -27.30 19.77
CA LEU A 581 32.71 -26.00 20.42
C LEU A 581 32.38 -26.14 21.90
N GLU A 582 31.52 -27.09 22.25
CA GLU A 582 31.15 -27.38 23.65
C GLU A 582 32.18 -28.23 24.41
N GLY A 583 33.32 -28.58 23.81
CA GLY A 583 34.34 -29.44 24.41
C GLY A 583 33.92 -30.91 24.57
N LYS A 584 32.88 -31.34 23.87
CA LYS A 584 32.33 -32.72 23.87
C LYS A 584 32.91 -33.54 22.72
N LYS A 585 32.72 -34.86 22.78
CA LYS A 585 33.04 -35.75 21.65
C LYS A 585 31.85 -35.79 20.69
N PRO A 586 32.07 -35.62 19.37
CA PRO A 586 31.04 -35.84 18.36
C PRO A 586 30.45 -37.25 18.42
N ALA A 587 29.19 -37.42 18.03
CA ALA A 587 28.53 -38.73 17.98
C ALA A 587 29.12 -39.62 16.86
N GLU A 588 29.23 -40.93 17.10
CA GLU A 588 29.77 -41.87 16.11
C GLU A 588 28.98 -41.87 14.80
N ALA A 589 27.66 -41.71 14.87
CA ALA A 589 26.78 -41.66 13.71
C ALA A 589 27.01 -40.41 12.84
N ASP A 590 27.34 -39.26 13.44
CA ASP A 590 27.68 -38.03 12.72
C ASP A 590 29.08 -38.15 12.10
N MET A 591 30.05 -38.66 12.86
CA MET A 591 31.43 -38.86 12.39
C MET A 591 31.55 -39.83 11.21
N ALA A 592 30.65 -40.82 11.13
CA ALA A 592 30.60 -41.79 10.02
C ALA A 592 30.14 -41.18 8.69
N ARG A 593 29.50 -40.01 8.71
CA ARG A 593 29.01 -39.28 7.52
C ARG A 593 30.01 -38.25 7.00
N LEU A 594 31.04 -37.92 7.78
CA LEU A 594 32.04 -36.90 7.43
C LEU A 594 33.07 -37.42 6.42
N SER A 595 33.46 -36.55 5.49
CA SER A 595 34.59 -36.80 4.60
C SER A 595 35.93 -36.75 5.35
N PRO A 596 37.01 -37.38 4.84
CA PRO A 596 38.34 -37.28 5.46
C PRO A 596 38.83 -35.83 5.66
N GLU A 597 38.44 -34.94 4.75
CA GLU A 597 38.76 -33.52 4.81
C GLU A 597 38.01 -32.83 5.97
N GLN A 598 36.72 -33.13 6.15
CA GLN A 598 35.94 -32.65 7.29
C GLN A 598 36.47 -33.17 8.63
N HIS A 599 37.01 -34.41 8.68
CA HIS A 599 37.69 -34.91 9.88
C HIS A 599 38.93 -34.07 10.24
N ALA A 600 39.73 -33.71 9.24
CA ALA A 600 40.91 -32.85 9.44
C ALA A 600 40.52 -31.43 9.89
N GLU A 601 39.50 -30.86 9.26
CA GLU A 601 38.94 -29.55 9.61
C GLU A 601 38.41 -29.51 11.04
N LEU A 602 37.66 -30.53 11.45
CA LEU A 602 37.15 -30.63 12.82
C LEU A 602 38.29 -30.71 13.86
N GLY A 603 39.38 -31.41 13.50
CA GLY A 603 40.61 -31.43 14.29
C GLY A 603 41.26 -30.04 14.40
N ALA A 604 41.30 -29.30 13.31
CA ALA A 604 41.83 -27.93 13.28
C ALA A 604 40.99 -26.96 14.12
N ILE A 605 39.66 -27.03 14.05
CA ILE A 605 38.76 -26.23 14.92
C ILE A 605 39.10 -26.48 16.40
N ARG A 606 39.24 -27.76 16.78
CA ARG A 606 39.56 -28.14 18.16
C ARG A 606 40.92 -27.61 18.62
N GLU A 607 41.92 -27.65 17.75
CA GLU A 607 43.24 -27.09 18.03
C GLU A 607 43.17 -25.57 18.23
N GLN A 608 42.44 -24.88 17.35
CA GLN A 608 42.27 -23.42 17.39
C GLN A 608 41.53 -22.95 18.64
N LEU A 609 40.57 -23.72 19.15
CA LEU A 609 39.91 -23.40 20.41
C LEU A 609 40.88 -23.45 21.61
N GLY A 610 42.00 -24.18 21.53
CA GLY A 610 43.02 -24.20 22.59
C GLY A 610 42.50 -24.66 23.95
N GLY A 611 41.38 -25.39 24.00
CA GLY A 611 40.69 -25.80 25.23
C GLY A 611 39.58 -24.85 25.71
N ALA A 612 39.35 -23.72 25.02
CA ALA A 612 38.16 -22.90 25.23
C ALA A 612 36.90 -23.64 24.83
N THR A 613 35.81 -23.40 25.55
CA THR A 613 34.48 -23.94 25.23
C THR A 613 33.53 -22.79 24.96
N ILE A 614 32.78 -22.88 23.86
CA ILE A 614 31.74 -21.93 23.48
C ILE A 614 30.40 -22.67 23.52
N PRO A 615 29.53 -22.38 24.50
CA PRO A 615 28.17 -22.93 24.54
C PRO A 615 27.41 -22.64 23.25
N VAL A 616 26.67 -23.63 22.76
CA VAL A 616 25.76 -23.48 21.61
C VAL A 616 24.34 -23.83 22.04
N ARG A 617 23.39 -22.94 21.77
CA ARG A 617 21.98 -23.10 22.14
C ARG A 617 21.09 -23.01 20.91
N LEU A 618 20.07 -23.86 20.85
CA LEU A 618 19.01 -23.77 19.85
C LEU A 618 17.85 -23.00 20.47
N ALA A 619 17.32 -22.00 19.76
CA ALA A 619 16.21 -21.17 20.21
C ALA A 619 15.09 -21.12 19.16
N MET A 620 13.84 -21.18 19.63
CA MET A 620 12.68 -20.80 18.82
C MET A 620 12.63 -19.27 18.78
N GLN A 621 12.53 -18.69 17.59
CA GLN A 621 12.36 -17.26 17.39
C GLN A 621 10.89 -16.84 17.45
N GLU A 622 9.93 -17.75 17.19
CA GLU A 622 8.49 -17.47 17.24
C GLU A 622 8.03 -16.63 18.46
N PRO A 623 8.47 -16.92 19.70
CA PRO A 623 8.06 -16.13 20.88
C PRO A 623 8.57 -14.69 20.88
N GLU A 624 9.59 -14.37 20.09
CA GLU A 624 10.26 -13.06 20.05
C GLU A 624 9.78 -12.19 18.88
N LEU A 625 9.02 -12.75 17.93
CA LEU A 625 8.50 -12.01 16.76
C LEU A 625 7.48 -10.93 17.15
N GLY A 626 6.64 -11.19 18.15
CA GLY A 626 5.66 -10.23 18.67
C GLY A 626 6.26 -9.19 19.63
N LEU A 627 7.40 -9.50 20.23
CA LEU A 627 8.03 -8.70 21.27
C LEU A 627 8.27 -7.22 20.90
N PRO A 628 8.84 -6.87 19.72
CA PRO A 628 8.97 -5.45 19.36
C PRO A 628 7.62 -4.73 19.27
N GLY A 629 6.57 -5.40 18.78
CA GLY A 629 5.22 -4.82 18.72
C GLY A 629 4.60 -4.63 20.10
N GLU A 630 4.77 -5.60 21.00
CA GLU A 630 4.32 -5.53 22.39
C GLU A 630 5.01 -4.37 23.13
N VAL A 631 6.34 -4.30 23.07
CA VAL A 631 7.12 -3.25 23.74
C VAL A 631 6.82 -1.88 23.12
N GLN A 632 6.71 -1.77 21.79
CA GLN A 632 6.33 -0.52 21.14
C GLN A 632 4.92 -0.07 21.54
N HIS A 633 3.98 -1.00 21.76
CA HIS A 633 2.64 -0.65 22.21
C HIS A 633 2.66 -0.05 23.63
N GLU A 634 3.42 -0.67 24.54
CA GLU A 634 3.64 -0.13 25.89
C GLU A 634 4.34 1.23 25.86
N GLU A 635 5.32 1.41 24.98
CA GLU A 635 6.03 2.68 24.79
C GLU A 635 5.14 3.77 24.27
N ASN A 636 4.33 3.48 23.26
CA ASN A 636 3.40 4.44 22.69
C ASN A 636 2.34 4.85 23.72
N ALA A 637 1.85 3.90 24.53
CA ALA A 637 0.93 4.20 25.64
C ALA A 637 1.61 5.09 26.69
N PHE A 638 2.83 4.75 27.09
CA PHE A 638 3.61 5.56 28.04
C PHE A 638 3.92 6.95 27.48
N TYR A 639 4.27 7.07 26.21
CA TYR A 639 4.55 8.35 25.55
C TYR A 639 3.29 9.23 25.48
N ALA A 640 2.15 8.64 25.14
CA ALA A 640 0.85 9.31 25.11
C ALA A 640 0.45 9.91 26.48
N ASP A 641 0.75 9.20 27.57
CA ASP A 641 0.53 9.69 28.93
C ASP A 641 1.46 10.87 29.32
N HIS A 642 2.57 11.04 28.57
CA HIS A 642 3.63 12.00 28.85
C HIS A 642 3.94 12.92 27.66
N PHE A 643 2.91 13.27 26.86
CA PHE A 643 3.07 14.28 25.82
C PHE A 643 3.55 15.62 26.40
N ASP A 644 4.39 16.35 25.65
CA ASP A 644 4.90 17.67 26.02
C ASP A 644 3.74 18.69 26.00
N GLN A 645 3.16 18.89 27.18
CA GLN A 645 1.98 19.75 27.34
C GLN A 645 2.32 21.21 27.05
N VAL A 646 3.58 21.63 27.27
CA VAL A 646 4.03 22.99 26.98
C VAL A 646 4.04 23.20 25.47
N PHE A 647 4.63 22.28 24.71
CA PHE A 647 4.65 22.34 23.25
C PHE A 647 3.24 22.35 22.63
N ILE A 648 2.33 21.50 23.13
CA ILE A 648 0.92 21.49 22.68
C ILE A 648 0.26 22.85 22.95
N ASN A 649 0.42 23.39 24.16
CA ASN A 649 -0.19 24.67 24.55
C ASN A 649 0.39 25.85 23.77
N ASP A 650 1.71 25.89 23.56
CA ASP A 650 2.39 26.90 22.76
C ASP A 650 1.91 26.86 21.30
N THR A 651 1.66 25.67 20.76
CA THR A 651 1.09 25.51 19.41
C THR A 651 -0.35 26.02 19.35
N LEU A 652 -1.19 25.68 20.35
CA LEU A 652 -2.56 26.21 20.46
C LEU A 652 -2.58 27.74 20.57
N GLU A 653 -1.63 28.33 21.29
CA GLU A 653 -1.51 29.79 21.38
C GLU A 653 -1.02 30.41 20.07
N ALA A 654 -0.02 29.79 19.43
CA ALA A 654 0.60 30.27 18.21
C ALA A 654 -0.40 30.40 17.05
N ILE A 655 -1.35 29.48 16.92
CA ILE A 655 -2.35 29.50 15.83
C ILE A 655 -3.45 30.57 16.02
N ASN A 656 -3.46 31.32 17.14
CA ASN A 656 -4.30 32.50 17.26
C ASN A 656 -3.88 33.60 16.27
N ASP A 657 -2.63 33.57 15.81
CA ASP A 657 -2.17 34.39 14.70
C ASP A 657 -2.62 33.81 13.35
N ASP A 658 -3.20 34.65 12.49
CA ASP A 658 -3.72 34.24 11.17
C ASP A 658 -2.63 33.72 10.22
N VAL A 659 -1.40 34.24 10.33
CA VAL A 659 -0.28 33.83 9.47
C VAL A 659 0.19 32.45 9.89
N ARG A 660 0.39 32.25 11.20
CA ARG A 660 0.78 30.95 11.75
C ARG A 660 -0.28 29.87 11.53
N LEU A 661 -1.58 30.19 11.67
CA LEU A 661 -2.66 29.26 11.33
C LEU A 661 -2.62 28.87 9.86
N ALA A 662 -2.45 29.85 8.95
CA ALA A 662 -2.38 29.57 7.53
C ALA A 662 -1.17 28.70 7.16
N GLU A 663 -0.02 28.93 7.79
CA GLU A 663 1.17 28.10 7.65
C GLU A 663 0.93 26.68 8.19
N PHE A 664 0.30 26.54 9.35
CA PHE A 664 0.04 25.24 9.94
C PHE A 664 -1.01 24.43 9.16
N ILE A 665 -2.02 25.07 8.58
CA ILE A 665 -2.97 24.45 7.64
C ILE A 665 -2.22 23.96 6.38
N ARG A 666 -1.32 24.77 5.82
CA ARG A 666 -0.49 24.36 4.66
C ARG A 666 0.39 23.16 5.00
N GLU A 667 1.04 23.17 6.16
CA GLU A 667 1.90 22.08 6.59
C GLU A 667 1.09 20.80 6.87
N THR A 668 -0.10 20.94 7.45
CA THR A 668 -1.05 19.82 7.63
C THR A 668 -1.42 19.19 6.28
N PHE A 669 -1.67 20.00 5.25
CA PHE A 669 -1.91 19.47 3.91
C PHE A 669 -0.67 18.80 3.34
N ARG A 670 0.53 19.37 3.52
CA ARG A 670 1.79 18.79 3.03
C ARG A 670 2.09 17.43 3.64
N LEU A 671 1.87 17.27 4.95
CA LEU A 671 2.22 16.09 5.73
C LEU A 671 1.11 15.02 5.79
N SER A 672 -0.04 15.27 5.16
CA SER A 672 -1.12 14.27 5.12
C SER A 672 -0.83 13.13 4.14
N PRO A 673 -1.38 11.92 4.33
CA PRO A 673 -1.37 10.88 3.29
C PRO A 673 -1.99 11.42 2.00
N ASN A 674 -1.28 11.33 0.86
CA ASN A 674 -1.60 12.01 -0.42
C ASN A 674 -1.53 13.55 -0.38
N GLY A 675 -0.90 14.10 0.64
CA GLY A 675 -0.82 15.52 0.96
C GLY A 675 -0.10 16.36 -0.07
N THR A 676 0.95 15.83 -0.71
CA THR A 676 1.67 16.50 -1.80
C THR A 676 0.74 16.79 -2.98
N ALA A 677 -0.09 15.83 -3.38
CA ALA A 677 -1.03 15.98 -4.49
C ALA A 677 -2.13 17.01 -4.17
N LEU A 678 -2.66 16.95 -2.94
CA LEU A 678 -3.63 17.93 -2.47
C LEU A 678 -3.01 19.33 -2.40
N PHE A 679 -1.81 19.45 -1.82
CA PHE A 679 -1.05 20.67 -1.71
C PHE A 679 -0.75 21.29 -3.08
N GLU A 680 -0.32 20.50 -4.07
CA GLU A 680 -0.12 20.97 -5.45
C GLU A 680 -1.39 21.52 -6.08
N THR A 681 -2.54 20.89 -5.82
CA THR A 681 -3.83 21.31 -6.39
C THR A 681 -4.30 22.66 -5.84
N ILE A 682 -3.95 22.94 -4.58
CA ILE A 682 -4.48 24.06 -3.81
C ILE A 682 -3.45 25.17 -3.55
N ARG A 683 -2.18 24.94 -3.93
CA ARG A 683 -1.02 25.80 -3.64
C ARG A 683 -1.28 27.29 -3.86
N ASP A 684 -1.96 27.61 -4.94
CA ASP A 684 -2.17 29.00 -5.40
C ASP A 684 -3.57 29.53 -5.02
N THR A 685 -4.29 28.90 -4.08
CA THR A 685 -5.68 29.26 -3.75
C THR A 685 -6.02 29.07 -2.28
N VAL A 686 -6.74 30.04 -1.73
CA VAL A 686 -7.24 30.03 -0.36
C VAL A 686 -8.50 29.15 -0.31
N ILE A 687 -8.40 27.94 0.24
CA ILE A 687 -9.56 27.04 0.39
C ILE A 687 -10.40 27.39 1.63
N ILE A 688 -9.73 27.77 2.71
CA ILE A 688 -10.35 28.20 3.96
C ILE A 688 -10.26 29.72 4.00
N SER A 689 -11.40 30.40 3.96
CA SER A 689 -11.42 31.86 4.02
C SER A 689 -11.02 32.33 5.42
N LYS A 690 -10.53 33.57 5.54
CA LYS A 690 -10.24 34.15 6.86
C LYS A 690 -11.47 34.21 7.76
N ASP A 691 -12.67 34.31 7.18
CA ASP A 691 -13.93 34.31 7.91
C ASP A 691 -14.22 32.96 8.59
N ASP A 692 -13.62 31.87 8.08
CA ASP A 692 -13.74 30.52 8.64
C ASP A 692 -12.67 30.21 9.71
N TYR A 693 -11.63 31.03 9.85
CA TYR A 693 -10.52 30.78 10.79
C TYR A 693 -10.98 30.61 12.24
N PRO A 694 -11.94 31.40 12.77
CA PRO A 694 -12.46 31.18 14.12
C PRO A 694 -13.09 29.79 14.31
N ALA A 695 -13.81 29.28 13.29
CA ALA A 695 -14.42 27.96 13.34
C ALA A 695 -13.37 26.85 13.31
N VAL A 696 -12.35 26.99 12.45
CA VAL A 696 -11.22 26.04 12.37
C VAL A 696 -10.43 26.03 13.67
N ARG A 697 -10.14 27.19 14.28
CA ARG A 697 -9.46 27.27 15.59
C ARG A 697 -10.25 26.57 16.68
N ALA A 698 -11.57 26.80 16.74
CA ALA A 698 -12.43 26.18 17.74
C ALA A 698 -12.47 24.66 17.57
N ALA A 699 -12.70 24.17 16.35
CA ALA A 699 -12.70 22.73 16.04
C ALA A 699 -11.34 22.08 16.30
N PHE A 700 -10.24 22.79 16.00
CA PHE A 700 -8.89 22.31 16.29
C PHE A 700 -8.62 22.21 17.79
N ALA A 701 -8.94 23.25 18.56
CA ALA A 701 -8.77 23.23 20.01
C ALA A 701 -9.63 22.13 20.66
N GLU A 702 -10.88 21.96 20.22
CA GLU A 702 -11.76 20.88 20.67
C GLU A 702 -11.15 19.49 20.37
N ALA A 703 -10.64 19.28 19.16
CA ALA A 703 -9.99 18.03 18.79
C ALA A 703 -8.72 17.77 19.63
N VAL A 704 -7.89 18.80 19.86
CA VAL A 704 -6.69 18.67 20.70
C VAL A 704 -7.06 18.31 22.13
N GLU A 705 -8.05 18.96 22.73
CA GLU A 705 -8.52 18.63 24.08
C GLU A 705 -9.11 17.22 24.17
N GLN A 706 -9.77 16.75 23.11
CA GLN A 706 -10.31 15.39 23.05
C GLN A 706 -9.21 14.32 23.02
N PHE A 707 -8.10 14.57 22.31
CA PHE A 707 -7.10 13.54 22.02
C PHE A 707 -5.79 13.68 22.81
N ARG A 708 -5.48 14.84 23.41
CA ARG A 708 -4.20 15.07 24.13
C ARG A 708 -3.96 14.18 25.36
N HIS A 709 -4.98 13.48 25.85
CA HIS A 709 -4.88 12.50 26.94
C HIS A 709 -5.35 11.09 26.53
N HIS A 710 -5.95 10.97 25.35
CA HIS A 710 -6.49 9.71 24.82
C HIS A 710 -6.28 9.70 23.31
N PRO A 711 -5.02 9.63 22.84
CA PRO A 711 -4.75 9.65 21.41
C PRO A 711 -5.40 8.45 20.73
N VAL A 712 -5.81 8.66 19.48
CA VAL A 712 -6.34 7.59 18.63
C VAL A 712 -5.19 6.84 17.98
N GLU A 713 -5.43 5.58 17.61
CA GLU A 713 -4.46 4.74 16.90
C GLU A 713 -3.80 5.49 15.72
N GLY A 714 -2.48 5.66 15.80
CA GLY A 714 -1.67 6.37 14.80
C GLY A 714 -1.14 7.75 15.20
N GLN A 715 -1.54 8.31 16.36
CA GLN A 715 -0.98 9.55 16.90
C GLN A 715 0.13 9.23 17.92
N ARG A 716 1.39 9.13 17.48
CA ARG A 716 2.52 8.73 18.34
C ARG A 716 3.30 9.92 18.89
N THR A 717 3.25 11.08 18.23
CA THR A 717 3.95 12.31 18.64
C THR A 717 2.99 13.49 18.77
N GLU A 718 3.41 14.56 19.44
CA GLU A 718 2.62 15.80 19.51
C GLU A 718 2.36 16.37 18.11
N ASN A 719 3.36 16.32 17.23
CA ASN A 719 3.20 16.80 15.87
C ASN A 719 2.15 15.99 15.11
N GLU A 720 2.18 14.66 15.21
CA GLU A 720 1.18 13.80 14.58
C GLU A 720 -0.22 14.03 15.17
N LEU A 721 -0.31 14.16 16.50
CA LEU A 721 -1.54 14.52 17.21
C LEU A 721 -2.09 15.86 16.68
N LEU A 722 -1.28 16.91 16.68
CA LEU A 722 -1.66 18.26 16.26
C LEU A 722 -2.01 18.29 14.76
N ILE A 723 -1.26 17.61 13.90
CA ILE A 723 -1.56 17.49 12.47
C ILE A 723 -2.88 16.74 12.26
N ASP A 724 -3.14 15.64 12.98
CA ASP A 724 -4.39 14.91 12.86
C ASP A 724 -5.58 15.72 13.40
N CYS A 725 -5.41 16.42 14.52
CA CYS A 725 -6.42 17.34 15.06
C CYS A 725 -6.72 18.47 14.06
N MET A 726 -5.69 19.06 13.44
CA MET A 726 -5.86 20.12 12.44
C MET A 726 -6.52 19.56 11.18
N ARG A 727 -6.14 18.35 10.76
CA ARG A 727 -6.79 17.65 9.65
C ARG A 727 -8.27 17.41 9.93
N ARG A 728 -8.65 17.01 11.15
CA ARG A 728 -10.04 16.84 11.57
C ARG A 728 -10.81 18.17 11.56
N ALA A 729 -10.21 19.24 12.07
CA ALA A 729 -10.79 20.58 12.03
C ALA A 729 -11.04 21.06 10.59
N ILE A 730 -10.05 20.88 9.71
CA ILE A 730 -10.15 21.18 8.28
C ILE A 730 -11.22 20.30 7.61
N ARG A 731 -11.26 19.00 7.91
CA ARG A 731 -12.26 18.06 7.37
C ARG A 731 -13.67 18.40 7.81
N GLN A 732 -13.85 18.85 9.05
CA GLN A 732 -15.13 19.30 9.57
C GLN A 732 -15.60 20.56 8.86
N GLN A 733 -14.70 21.49 8.52
CA GLN A 733 -15.03 22.73 7.85
C GLN A 733 -15.29 22.55 6.34
N ILE A 734 -14.43 21.80 5.63
CA ILE A 734 -14.47 21.66 4.16
C ILE A 734 -15.33 20.48 3.71
N GLY A 735 -15.44 19.42 4.53
CA GLY A 735 -16.04 18.13 4.20
C GLY A 735 -15.02 17.13 3.65
N ALA A 736 -15.05 15.89 4.17
CA ALA A 736 -14.10 14.83 3.82
C ALA A 736 -14.13 14.49 2.31
N GLU A 737 -15.32 14.27 1.75
CA GLU A 737 -15.52 13.95 0.34
C GLU A 737 -14.92 14.99 -0.61
N ARG A 738 -15.05 16.28 -0.27
CA ARG A 738 -14.52 17.37 -1.09
C ARG A 738 -12.99 17.36 -1.12
N LEU A 739 -12.35 17.10 0.01
CA LEU A 739 -10.88 16.99 0.09
C LEU A 739 -10.37 15.78 -0.70
N ASP A 740 -11.08 14.65 -0.65
CA ASP A 740 -10.71 13.44 -1.36
C ASP A 740 -10.85 13.62 -2.89
N CYS A 741 -11.85 14.36 -3.37
CA CYS A 741 -11.94 14.78 -4.77
C CYS A 741 -10.77 15.69 -5.19
N LEU A 742 -10.42 16.69 -4.38
CA LEU A 742 -9.32 17.61 -4.68
C LEU A 742 -7.97 16.87 -4.79
N ALA A 743 -7.72 15.91 -3.90
CA ALA A 743 -6.51 15.10 -3.92
C ALA A 743 -6.38 14.21 -5.17
N ALA A 744 -7.50 13.88 -5.85
CA ALA A 744 -7.50 13.07 -7.06
C ALA A 744 -7.13 13.84 -8.34
N ILE A 745 -7.22 15.18 -8.33
CA ILE A 745 -7.04 16.03 -9.52
C ILE A 745 -5.67 15.89 -10.21
N PRO A 746 -4.52 15.82 -9.50
CA PRO A 746 -3.22 15.72 -10.15
C PRO A 746 -3.05 14.46 -11.00
N GLY A 747 -3.72 13.36 -10.61
CA GLY A 747 -3.73 12.11 -11.37
C GLY A 747 -4.63 12.11 -12.60
N LEU A 748 -5.54 13.07 -12.73
CA LEU A 748 -6.50 13.15 -13.84
C LEU A 748 -5.96 13.92 -15.05
N THR A 749 -5.11 14.93 -14.85
CA THR A 749 -4.57 15.75 -15.95
C THR A 749 -3.25 16.42 -15.57
N ALA A 750 -2.34 16.56 -16.55
CA ALA A 750 -1.11 17.35 -16.42
C ALA A 750 -1.32 18.85 -16.71
N SER A 751 -2.47 19.26 -17.26
CA SER A 751 -2.74 20.65 -17.66
C SER A 751 -3.07 21.54 -16.45
N PRO A 752 -2.27 22.59 -16.16
CA PRO A 752 -2.55 23.49 -15.03
C PRO A 752 -3.91 24.19 -15.13
N THR A 753 -4.37 24.49 -16.34
CA THR A 753 -5.67 25.12 -16.60
C THR A 753 -6.82 24.18 -16.27
N GLN A 754 -6.73 22.91 -16.68
CA GLN A 754 -7.77 21.91 -16.39
C GLN A 754 -7.79 21.55 -14.90
N ARG A 755 -6.62 21.45 -14.25
CA ARG A 755 -6.54 21.27 -12.78
C ARG A 755 -7.29 22.38 -12.04
N ARG A 756 -7.08 23.63 -12.46
CA ARG A 756 -7.79 24.79 -11.90
C ARG A 756 -9.30 24.68 -12.07
N GLN A 757 -9.77 24.35 -13.28
CA GLN A 757 -11.20 24.21 -13.58
C GLN A 757 -11.86 23.07 -12.81
N LEU A 758 -11.20 21.91 -12.70
CA LEU A 758 -11.68 20.79 -11.88
C LEU A 758 -11.77 21.17 -10.41
N ARG A 759 -10.76 21.85 -9.88
CA ARG A 759 -10.75 22.34 -8.49
C ARG A 759 -11.89 23.30 -8.23
N ASP A 760 -12.04 24.32 -9.08
CA ASP A 760 -13.09 25.33 -8.93
C ASP A 760 -14.49 24.69 -9.02
N TRP A 761 -14.65 23.68 -9.88
CA TRP A 761 -15.88 22.90 -9.98
C TRP A 761 -16.17 22.09 -8.70
N VAL A 762 -15.18 21.39 -8.14
CA VAL A 762 -15.30 20.65 -6.87
C VAL A 762 -15.69 21.59 -5.72
N MET A 763 -15.09 22.78 -5.66
CA MET A 763 -15.40 23.79 -4.64
C MET A 763 -16.79 24.39 -4.79
N ALA A 764 -17.31 24.52 -6.01
CA ALA A 764 -18.64 25.06 -6.29
C ALA A 764 -19.79 24.07 -6.01
N GLN A 765 -19.50 22.81 -5.71
CA GLN A 765 -20.54 21.81 -5.44
C GLN A 765 -21.23 22.04 -4.09
N THR A 766 -22.56 22.09 -4.11
CA THR A 766 -23.40 22.14 -2.90
C THR A 766 -23.39 20.84 -2.10
N VAL A 767 -23.36 19.70 -2.80
CA VAL A 767 -23.23 18.36 -2.20
C VAL A 767 -22.04 17.68 -2.88
N PRO A 768 -20.93 17.40 -2.18
CA PRO A 768 -19.74 16.80 -2.78
C PRO A 768 -20.01 15.37 -3.29
N LEU A 769 -19.31 14.99 -4.36
CA LEU A 769 -19.29 13.61 -4.86
C LEU A 769 -18.29 12.76 -4.07
N SER A 770 -18.45 11.44 -4.12
CA SER A 770 -17.39 10.53 -3.71
C SER A 770 -16.19 10.64 -4.64
N LYS A 771 -15.01 10.27 -4.14
CA LYS A 771 -13.76 10.26 -4.92
C LYS A 771 -13.91 9.44 -6.20
N GLU A 772 -14.55 8.28 -6.13
CA GLU A 772 -14.74 7.36 -7.25
C GLU A 772 -15.73 7.92 -8.27
N ALA A 773 -16.85 8.49 -7.80
CA ALA A 773 -17.82 9.14 -8.68
C ALA A 773 -17.25 10.39 -9.36
N PHE A 774 -16.45 11.19 -8.64
CA PHE A 774 -15.73 12.32 -9.21
C PHE A 774 -14.71 11.88 -10.25
N HIS A 775 -13.94 10.83 -9.98
CA HIS A 775 -12.95 10.30 -10.92
C HIS A 775 -13.61 9.79 -12.21
N ALA A 776 -14.71 9.04 -12.10
CA ALA A 776 -15.49 8.58 -13.24
C ALA A 776 -15.99 9.76 -14.09
N LEU A 777 -16.58 10.77 -13.45
CA LEU A 777 -17.08 11.97 -14.11
C LEU A 777 -15.96 12.80 -14.77
N ALA A 778 -14.91 13.12 -14.02
CA ALA A 778 -13.86 14.03 -14.46
C ALA A 778 -13.00 13.42 -15.58
N SER A 779 -12.68 12.13 -15.49
CA SER A 779 -11.94 11.43 -16.56
C SER A 779 -12.75 11.41 -17.87
N THR A 780 -14.04 11.10 -17.81
CA THR A 780 -14.89 11.11 -19.01
C THR A 780 -15.18 12.53 -19.53
N ALA A 781 -15.26 13.52 -18.65
CA ALA A 781 -15.36 14.93 -19.07
C ALA A 781 -14.08 15.41 -19.77
N LEU A 782 -12.90 14.92 -19.38
CA LEU A 782 -11.63 15.19 -20.09
C LEU A 782 -11.60 14.52 -21.48
N GLU A 783 -12.10 13.29 -21.62
CA GLU A 783 -12.29 12.62 -22.92
C GLU A 783 -13.24 13.45 -23.82
N GLY A 784 -14.36 13.92 -23.26
CA GLY A 784 -15.30 14.81 -23.95
C GLY A 784 -14.69 16.16 -24.32
N ALA A 785 -13.84 16.74 -23.47
CA ALA A 785 -13.15 18.00 -23.75
C ALA A 785 -12.18 17.86 -24.93
N ALA A 786 -11.47 16.74 -25.03
CA ALA A 786 -10.61 16.42 -26.18
C ALA A 786 -11.43 16.30 -27.48
N LEU A 787 -12.55 15.59 -27.44
CA LEU A 787 -13.49 15.48 -28.56
C LEU A 787 -13.98 16.86 -29.04
N LEU A 788 -14.42 17.72 -28.11
CA LEU A 788 -14.88 19.06 -28.45
C LEU A 788 -13.77 19.91 -29.09
N ASN A 789 -12.56 19.87 -28.52
CA ASN A 789 -11.42 20.61 -29.06
C ASN A 789 -11.03 20.13 -30.47
N ASP A 790 -11.08 18.82 -30.74
CA ASP A 790 -10.89 18.28 -32.09
C ASP A 790 -11.95 18.81 -33.06
N MET A 791 -13.21 18.85 -32.65
CA MET A 791 -14.31 19.38 -33.48
C MET A 791 -14.12 20.86 -33.80
N ALA A 792 -13.65 21.66 -32.84
CA ALA A 792 -13.36 23.07 -33.09
C ALA A 792 -12.16 23.31 -34.02
N ALA A 793 -11.22 22.36 -34.09
CA ALA A 793 -10.05 22.41 -34.96
C ALA A 793 -10.36 22.03 -36.42
N GLN A 794 -11.44 21.29 -36.66
CA GLN A 794 -11.85 20.83 -37.99
C GLN A 794 -12.62 21.91 -38.78
N ALA A 795 -12.56 21.82 -40.13
CA ALA A 795 -13.33 22.69 -41.01
C ALA A 795 -14.84 22.36 -40.95
N PRO A 796 -15.75 23.34 -41.15
CA PRO A 796 -17.20 23.08 -41.18
C PRO A 796 -17.56 22.00 -42.21
N GLY A 797 -18.27 20.95 -41.78
CA GLY A 797 -18.67 19.82 -42.63
C GLY A 797 -17.61 18.74 -42.88
N ALA A 798 -16.47 18.78 -42.20
CA ALA A 798 -15.39 17.79 -42.39
C ALA A 798 -15.66 16.42 -41.74
N SER A 799 -16.55 16.34 -40.76
CA SER A 799 -17.00 15.09 -40.14
C SER A 799 -18.45 14.82 -40.54
N SER A 800 -18.79 13.57 -40.84
CA SER A 800 -20.18 13.17 -41.08
C SER A 800 -21.00 13.24 -39.78
N ASP A 801 -22.32 13.39 -39.90
CA ASP A 801 -23.24 13.35 -38.75
C ASP A 801 -23.08 12.06 -37.94
N GLU A 802 -22.87 10.94 -38.63
CA GLU A 802 -22.64 9.61 -38.04
C GLU A 802 -21.33 9.55 -37.24
N ASP A 803 -20.25 10.17 -37.74
CA ASP A 803 -18.95 10.20 -37.06
C ASP A 803 -18.98 10.98 -35.75
N VAL A 804 -19.66 12.13 -35.74
CA VAL A 804 -19.83 12.96 -34.54
C VAL A 804 -20.65 12.20 -33.49
N MET A 805 -21.74 11.57 -33.92
CA MET A 805 -22.61 10.80 -33.03
C MET A 805 -21.92 9.55 -32.47
N ARG A 806 -21.13 8.85 -33.28
CA ARG A 806 -20.32 7.70 -32.84
C ARG A 806 -19.28 8.10 -31.80
N ARG A 807 -18.58 9.23 -31.98
CA ARG A 807 -17.57 9.72 -31.02
C ARG A 807 -18.22 10.18 -29.71
N LEU A 808 -19.36 10.88 -29.78
CA LEU A 808 -20.12 11.28 -28.58
C LEU A 808 -20.73 10.05 -27.87
N GLY A 809 -21.17 9.06 -28.63
CA GLY A 809 -21.61 7.74 -28.15
C GLY A 809 -20.52 6.99 -27.40
N ALA A 810 -19.27 7.04 -27.88
CA ALA A 810 -18.13 6.43 -27.18
C ALA A 810 -17.86 7.08 -25.81
N VAL A 811 -17.98 8.43 -25.71
CA VAL A 811 -17.86 9.14 -24.43
C VAL A 811 -19.01 8.77 -23.49
N ALA A 812 -20.24 8.63 -24.01
CA ALA A 812 -21.39 8.19 -23.23
C ALA A 812 -21.25 6.75 -22.72
N GLY A 813 -20.78 5.82 -23.56
CA GLY A 813 -20.48 4.43 -23.17
C GLY A 813 -19.35 4.34 -22.15
N SER A 814 -18.30 5.16 -22.29
CA SER A 814 -17.22 5.28 -21.30
C SER A 814 -17.75 5.72 -19.93
N LEU A 815 -18.63 6.73 -19.90
CA LEU A 815 -19.28 7.17 -18.65
C LEU A 815 -20.15 6.06 -18.05
N ARG A 816 -20.97 5.40 -18.88
CA ARG A 816 -21.86 4.32 -18.43
C ARG A 816 -21.08 3.18 -17.80
N GLN A 817 -20.06 2.67 -18.50
CA GLN A 817 -19.21 1.60 -18.01
C GLN A 817 -18.59 1.95 -16.66
N LYS A 818 -17.98 3.13 -16.56
CA LYS A 818 -17.37 3.59 -15.29
C LYS A 818 -18.39 3.74 -14.17
N LEU A 819 -19.66 4.06 -14.45
CA LEU A 819 -20.73 4.15 -13.45
C LEU A 819 -21.28 2.77 -13.04
N ASP A 820 -21.34 1.80 -13.96
CA ASP A 820 -21.71 0.41 -13.65
C ASP A 820 -20.67 -0.26 -12.74
N ASP A 821 -19.40 0.13 -12.86
CA ASP A 821 -18.30 -0.39 -12.06
C ASP A 821 -18.22 0.25 -10.65
N LEU A 822 -19.07 1.22 -10.32
CA LEU A 822 -19.07 1.88 -9.00
C LEU A 822 -19.83 1.07 -7.94
N PRO A 823 -19.40 1.16 -6.66
CA PRO A 823 -20.24 0.73 -5.54
C PRO A 823 -21.50 1.59 -5.42
N PRO A 824 -22.53 1.15 -4.66
CA PRO A 824 -23.77 1.90 -4.47
C PRO A 824 -23.52 3.36 -4.07
N LEU A 825 -24.11 4.29 -4.83
CA LEU A 825 -23.89 5.72 -4.63
C LEU A 825 -24.50 6.21 -3.30
N PRO A 826 -23.80 7.06 -2.52
CA PRO A 826 -24.34 7.64 -1.30
C PRO A 826 -25.61 8.48 -1.51
N GLU A 827 -26.42 8.62 -0.46
CA GLU A 827 -27.65 9.41 -0.48
C GLU A 827 -27.39 10.86 -0.94
N GLY A 828 -28.12 11.32 -1.96
CA GLY A 828 -27.90 12.65 -2.58
C GLY A 828 -26.92 12.69 -3.78
N GLN A 829 -26.24 11.58 -4.09
CA GLN A 829 -25.39 11.42 -5.29
C GLN A 829 -26.12 10.62 -6.39
N ALA A 830 -27.31 11.06 -6.78
CA ALA A 830 -28.08 10.37 -7.81
C ALA A 830 -27.31 10.28 -9.14
N GLU A 831 -27.31 9.11 -9.77
CA GLU A 831 -26.63 8.83 -11.04
C GLU A 831 -26.98 9.87 -12.12
N GLY A 832 -28.25 10.29 -12.20
CA GLY A 832 -28.69 11.33 -13.14
C GLY A 832 -28.02 12.69 -12.93
N ARG A 833 -27.63 13.02 -11.69
CA ARG A 833 -26.88 14.25 -11.38
C ARG A 833 -25.45 14.17 -11.89
N ILE A 834 -24.80 13.02 -11.75
CA ILE A 834 -23.43 12.78 -12.25
C ILE A 834 -23.43 12.85 -13.78
N MET A 835 -24.35 12.11 -14.42
CA MET A 835 -24.47 12.10 -15.88
C MET A 835 -24.78 13.49 -16.45
N GLY A 836 -25.69 14.24 -15.83
CA GLY A 836 -26.06 15.59 -16.29
C GLY A 836 -24.94 16.63 -16.17
N ALA A 837 -23.99 16.43 -15.26
CA ALA A 837 -22.85 17.34 -15.09
C ALA A 837 -21.74 17.13 -16.14
N CYS A 838 -21.63 15.93 -16.74
CA CYS A 838 -20.52 15.54 -17.60
C CYS A 838 -20.37 16.44 -18.83
N GLY A 839 -21.47 16.72 -19.53
CA GLY A 839 -21.44 17.56 -20.73
C GLY A 839 -21.00 19.00 -20.46
N GLY A 840 -21.53 19.62 -19.40
CA GLY A 840 -21.15 20.98 -19.01
C GLY A 840 -19.70 21.08 -18.53
N LEU A 841 -19.22 20.07 -17.78
CA LEU A 841 -17.84 19.99 -17.34
C LEU A 841 -16.87 19.78 -18.53
N ALA A 842 -17.22 18.93 -19.49
CA ALA A 842 -16.43 18.72 -20.70
C ALA A 842 -16.23 20.01 -21.50
N LEU A 843 -17.29 20.82 -21.66
CA LEU A 843 -17.19 22.12 -22.33
C LEU A 843 -16.32 23.12 -21.53
N ALA A 844 -16.43 23.11 -20.19
CA ALA A 844 -15.59 23.95 -19.34
C ALA A 844 -14.10 23.58 -19.49
N LEU A 845 -13.78 22.29 -19.45
CA LEU A 845 -12.44 21.72 -19.58
C LEU A 845 -11.83 21.87 -20.98
N ALA A 846 -12.66 21.95 -22.03
CA ALA A 846 -12.21 22.25 -23.38
C ALA A 846 -11.59 23.66 -23.46
N ASN A 847 -12.02 24.59 -22.60
CA ASN A 847 -11.51 25.97 -22.49
C ASN A 847 -11.49 26.71 -23.85
N ALA A 848 -12.48 26.44 -24.68
CA ALA A 848 -12.54 26.92 -26.05
C ALA A 848 -12.98 28.40 -26.16
N SER A 849 -12.41 29.11 -27.15
CA SER A 849 -12.78 30.49 -27.49
C SER A 849 -14.26 30.61 -27.92
N PRO A 850 -14.89 31.80 -27.86
CA PRO A 850 -16.28 31.97 -28.28
C PRO A 850 -16.56 31.49 -29.72
N GLU A 851 -15.58 31.66 -30.61
CA GLU A 851 -15.67 31.21 -32.00
C GLU A 851 -15.58 29.69 -32.13
N ALA A 852 -14.66 29.06 -31.40
CA ALA A 852 -14.56 27.60 -31.34
C ALA A 852 -15.84 26.98 -30.76
N ARG A 853 -16.43 27.61 -29.73
CA ARG A 853 -17.72 27.18 -29.16
C ARG A 853 -18.88 27.25 -30.14
N ARG A 854 -18.94 28.28 -31.01
CA ARG A 854 -19.95 28.36 -32.07
C ARG A 854 -19.83 27.20 -33.06
N ARG A 855 -18.62 26.89 -33.50
CA ARG A 855 -18.37 25.75 -34.41
C ARG A 855 -18.74 24.40 -33.79
N MET A 856 -18.43 24.20 -32.51
CA MET A 856 -18.85 23.01 -31.77
C MET A 856 -20.38 22.89 -31.73
N ALA A 857 -21.10 23.99 -31.46
CA ALA A 857 -22.56 24.00 -31.40
C ALA A 857 -23.22 23.76 -32.77
N GLU A 858 -22.67 24.32 -33.85
CA GLU A 858 -23.14 24.10 -35.23
C GLU A 858 -22.98 22.63 -35.65
N GLY A 859 -21.85 22.00 -35.30
CA GLY A 859 -21.57 20.60 -35.61
C GLY A 859 -22.33 19.57 -34.75
N LEU A 860 -23.00 20.01 -33.67
CA LEU A 860 -23.81 19.17 -32.78
C LEU A 860 -25.33 19.37 -32.99
N ASN A 861 -25.74 20.13 -34.01
CA ASN A 861 -27.14 20.51 -34.22
C ASN A 861 -27.63 20.38 -35.69
N THR A 862 -27.04 19.46 -36.47
CA THR A 862 -27.45 19.20 -37.86
C THR A 862 -28.79 18.45 -37.95
N PRO A 863 -29.52 18.49 -39.08
CA PRO A 863 -30.79 17.78 -39.23
C PRO A 863 -30.71 16.26 -38.99
N GLY A 864 -29.69 15.58 -39.53
CA GLY A 864 -29.51 14.14 -39.33
C GLY A 864 -29.24 13.77 -37.87
N GLN A 865 -28.52 14.64 -37.14
CA GLN A 865 -28.34 14.49 -35.70
C GLN A 865 -29.63 14.67 -34.92
N ARG A 866 -30.59 15.48 -35.40
CA ARG A 866 -31.89 15.69 -34.73
C ARG A 866 -32.79 14.47 -34.84
N ASP A 867 -32.86 13.84 -36.00
CA ASP A 867 -33.72 12.67 -36.23
C ASP A 867 -33.24 11.46 -35.40
N LEU A 868 -31.93 11.18 -35.43
CA LEU A 868 -31.32 10.16 -34.57
C LEU A 868 -31.49 10.48 -33.08
N SER A 869 -31.40 11.76 -32.72
CA SER A 869 -31.61 12.17 -31.33
C SER A 869 -33.06 12.05 -30.86
N SER A 870 -34.04 12.17 -31.76
CA SER A 870 -35.46 11.93 -31.44
C SER A 870 -35.70 10.47 -31.04
N LEU A 871 -35.09 9.54 -31.78
CA LEU A 871 -35.11 8.11 -31.47
C LEU A 871 -34.35 7.81 -30.17
N LEU A 872 -33.15 8.38 -29.98
CA LEU A 872 -32.35 8.20 -28.75
C LEU A 872 -33.05 8.75 -27.50
N LEU A 873 -33.81 9.84 -27.63
CA LEU A 873 -34.64 10.37 -26.56
C LEU A 873 -35.73 9.37 -26.15
N ARG A 874 -36.41 8.73 -27.11
CA ARG A 874 -37.42 7.70 -26.83
C ARG A 874 -36.80 6.42 -26.25
N LEU A 875 -35.66 5.97 -26.76
CA LEU A 875 -34.98 4.76 -26.26
C LEU A 875 -34.38 4.96 -24.86
N GLY A 876 -33.96 6.18 -24.53
CA GLY A 876 -33.43 6.54 -23.21
C GLY A 876 -34.50 7.00 -22.21
N ASP A 877 -35.78 6.97 -22.56
CA ASP A 877 -36.87 7.39 -21.68
C ASP A 877 -37.13 6.35 -20.59
N SER A 878 -36.97 6.78 -19.33
CA SER A 878 -37.21 5.95 -18.16
C SER A 878 -38.67 5.86 -17.77
N VAL A 879 -39.52 6.78 -18.23
CA VAL A 879 -40.95 6.82 -17.90
C VAL A 879 -41.70 5.69 -18.60
N ASP A 880 -41.36 5.42 -19.85
CA ASP A 880 -42.03 4.40 -20.68
C ASP A 880 -41.40 3.00 -20.55
N GLY A 881 -40.39 2.83 -19.68
CA GLY A 881 -39.82 1.52 -19.33
C GLY A 881 -38.84 0.91 -20.34
N PHE A 882 -38.55 1.58 -21.46
CA PHE A 882 -37.58 1.11 -22.47
C PHE A 882 -36.15 1.07 -21.92
N SER A 883 -35.77 2.01 -21.06
CA SER A 883 -34.38 2.17 -20.57
C SER A 883 -33.83 1.03 -19.69
N GLN A 884 -34.63 0.00 -19.38
CA GLN A 884 -34.23 -1.10 -18.49
C GLN A 884 -33.45 -2.21 -19.21
N ALA A 885 -33.55 -2.31 -20.54
CA ALA A 885 -32.73 -3.25 -21.30
C ALA A 885 -31.26 -2.80 -21.28
N PRO A 886 -30.27 -3.71 -21.11
CA PRO A 886 -28.86 -3.35 -21.02
C PRO A 886 -28.37 -2.43 -22.15
N GLY A 887 -28.80 -2.68 -23.39
CA GLY A 887 -28.42 -1.86 -24.55
C GLY A 887 -29.06 -0.47 -24.61
N PHE A 888 -30.16 -0.20 -23.88
CA PHE A 888 -30.83 1.11 -23.86
C PHE A 888 -30.31 2.06 -22.76
N LYS A 889 -29.48 1.58 -21.83
CA LYS A 889 -28.83 2.41 -20.80
C LYS A 889 -27.82 3.40 -21.40
N ASP A 890 -27.19 3.05 -22.51
CA ASP A 890 -26.25 3.92 -23.24
C ASP A 890 -26.95 5.16 -23.81
N ALA A 891 -28.20 4.98 -24.28
CA ALA A 891 -29.02 6.10 -24.76
C ALA A 891 -29.32 7.11 -23.64
N ARG A 892 -29.48 6.65 -22.39
CA ARG A 892 -29.68 7.53 -21.22
C ARG A 892 -28.44 8.35 -20.88
N ALA A 893 -27.26 7.73 -20.87
CA ALA A 893 -25.98 8.43 -20.65
C ALA A 893 -25.73 9.47 -21.76
N PHE A 894 -26.01 9.09 -23.02
CA PHE A 894 -25.91 9.97 -24.16
C PHE A 894 -26.85 11.19 -24.05
N ASN A 895 -28.12 10.97 -23.71
CA ASN A 895 -29.10 12.03 -23.53
C ASN A 895 -28.68 13.01 -22.42
N ALA A 896 -28.13 12.50 -21.32
CA ALA A 896 -27.67 13.33 -20.21
C ALA A 896 -26.45 14.19 -20.56
N ILE A 897 -25.44 13.62 -21.25
CA ILE A 897 -24.28 14.37 -21.74
C ILE A 897 -24.74 15.46 -22.70
N ARG A 898 -25.61 15.12 -23.65
CA ARG A 898 -26.14 16.08 -24.62
C ARG A 898 -26.93 17.19 -23.94
N SER A 899 -27.79 16.86 -22.97
CA SER A 899 -28.52 17.86 -22.17
C SER A 899 -27.58 18.79 -21.40
N GLY A 900 -26.48 18.25 -20.84
CA GLY A 900 -25.45 19.06 -20.18
C GLY A 900 -24.73 20.00 -21.15
N LEU A 901 -24.44 19.55 -22.37
CA LEU A 901 -23.89 20.38 -23.44
C LEU A 901 -24.89 21.46 -23.88
N CYS A 902 -26.17 21.12 -24.11
CA CYS A 902 -27.23 22.09 -24.42
C CYS A 902 -27.27 23.22 -23.38
N ALA A 903 -27.29 22.85 -22.09
CA ALA A 903 -27.35 23.80 -20.99
C ALA A 903 -26.11 24.73 -20.97
N ALA A 904 -24.93 24.17 -21.25
CA ALA A 904 -23.68 24.92 -21.23
C ALA A 904 -23.48 25.81 -22.48
N PHE A 905 -24.01 25.41 -23.65
CA PHE A 905 -24.01 26.22 -24.87
C PHE A 905 -25.13 27.29 -24.89
N GLY A 906 -26.20 27.10 -24.13
CA GLY A 906 -27.34 28.02 -24.06
C GLY A 906 -28.02 28.20 -25.42
N ASN A 907 -28.30 29.44 -25.82
CA ASN A 907 -29.01 29.77 -27.06
C ASN A 907 -28.25 29.41 -28.36
N ALA A 908 -26.99 28.95 -28.26
CA ALA A 908 -26.20 28.55 -29.42
C ALA A 908 -26.60 27.18 -29.99
N MET A 909 -27.38 26.38 -29.23
CA MET A 909 -27.93 25.09 -29.67
C MET A 909 -29.46 25.15 -29.59
N GLU A 910 -30.16 24.67 -30.63
CA GLU A 910 -31.63 24.62 -30.60
C GLU A 910 -32.14 23.61 -29.55
N LYS A 911 -33.40 23.79 -29.11
CA LYS A 911 -34.05 22.89 -28.14
C LYS A 911 -34.09 21.45 -28.67
N ALA A 912 -33.99 20.49 -27.74
CA ALA A 912 -34.04 19.07 -28.06
C ALA A 912 -35.28 18.70 -28.91
N PRO A 913 -35.14 17.81 -29.92
CA PRO A 913 -36.25 17.34 -30.74
C PRO A 913 -37.30 16.57 -29.91
N ALA A 914 -38.54 16.49 -30.38
CA ALA A 914 -39.59 15.69 -29.75
C ALA A 914 -39.26 14.18 -29.84
N PRO A 915 -39.68 13.34 -28.88
CA PRO A 915 -39.49 11.88 -28.96
C PRO A 915 -40.22 11.24 -30.14
N PHE A 916 -39.67 10.13 -30.66
CA PHE A 916 -40.31 9.31 -31.71
C PHE A 916 -41.65 8.70 -31.22
N ALA A 917 -42.70 8.77 -32.05
CA ALA A 917 -44.09 8.56 -31.62
C ALA A 917 -44.82 7.34 -32.22
N GLN A 918 -44.17 6.53 -33.07
CA GLN A 918 -44.78 5.32 -33.66
C GLN A 918 -44.35 4.05 -32.89
N GLU A 919 -45.03 2.93 -33.16
CA GLU A 919 -44.64 1.61 -32.64
C GLU A 919 -43.23 1.24 -33.15
N LEU A 920 -42.43 0.62 -32.28
CA LEU A 920 -41.00 0.44 -32.53
C LEU A 920 -40.70 -0.64 -33.59
N SER A 921 -41.50 -1.70 -33.73
CA SER A 921 -41.40 -2.72 -34.80
C SER A 921 -41.71 -2.16 -36.19
N LEU A 922 -42.48 -1.07 -36.23
CA LEU A 922 -42.86 -0.32 -37.43
C LEU A 922 -41.93 0.85 -37.76
N VAL A 923 -40.80 1.02 -37.05
CA VAL A 923 -39.79 2.06 -37.37
C VAL A 923 -39.33 1.93 -38.83
N PRO A 924 -39.33 3.02 -39.61
CA PRO A 924 -38.86 3.02 -40.99
C PRO A 924 -37.43 2.46 -41.17
N GLN A 925 -37.22 1.70 -42.25
CA GLN A 925 -35.97 0.98 -42.50
C GLN A 925 -34.76 1.89 -42.68
N ASP A 926 -34.94 3.10 -43.21
CA ASP A 926 -33.91 4.12 -43.38
C ASP A 926 -33.41 4.69 -42.03
N VAL A 927 -34.32 4.90 -41.07
CA VAL A 927 -33.98 5.35 -39.72
C VAL A 927 -33.22 4.26 -38.94
N ARG A 928 -33.61 2.98 -39.11
CA ARG A 928 -32.88 1.84 -38.52
C ARG A 928 -31.45 1.72 -39.08
N ALA A 929 -31.27 1.96 -40.38
CA ALA A 929 -29.96 1.95 -41.01
C ALA A 929 -29.03 3.05 -40.44
N GLY A 930 -29.56 4.27 -40.22
CA GLY A 930 -28.80 5.37 -39.61
C GLY A 930 -28.39 5.09 -38.15
N LEU A 931 -29.28 4.50 -37.34
CA LEU A 931 -28.95 4.11 -35.97
C LEU A 931 -27.83 3.06 -35.93
N ARG A 932 -27.89 2.08 -36.82
CA ARG A 932 -26.89 1.01 -36.94
C ARG A 932 -25.51 1.54 -37.31
N ALA A 933 -25.43 2.57 -38.15
CA ALA A 933 -24.17 3.22 -38.51
C ALA A 933 -23.56 4.00 -37.32
N ALA A 934 -24.38 4.69 -36.53
CA ALA A 934 -23.91 5.54 -35.43
C ALA A 934 -23.64 4.75 -34.13
N LEU A 935 -24.50 3.80 -33.78
CA LEU A 935 -24.53 3.07 -32.50
C LEU A 935 -24.96 1.60 -32.73
N PRO A 936 -24.07 0.73 -33.26
CA PRO A 936 -24.44 -0.61 -33.70
C PRO A 936 -25.01 -1.51 -32.59
N GLY A 937 -24.43 -1.49 -31.39
CA GLY A 937 -24.94 -2.31 -30.27
C GLY A 937 -26.35 -1.90 -29.80
N LEU A 938 -26.67 -0.62 -29.91
CA LEU A 938 -28.00 -0.10 -29.63
C LEU A 938 -29.00 -0.49 -30.73
N ALA A 939 -28.58 -0.44 -32.00
CA ALA A 939 -29.41 -0.88 -33.14
C ALA A 939 -29.72 -2.37 -33.09
N ASP A 940 -28.75 -3.21 -32.71
CA ASP A 940 -28.97 -4.64 -32.54
C ASP A 940 -29.94 -4.94 -31.38
N THR A 941 -29.89 -4.13 -30.32
CA THR A 941 -30.86 -4.21 -29.21
C THR A 941 -32.27 -3.83 -29.66
N LEU A 942 -32.41 -2.82 -30.54
CA LEU A 942 -33.67 -2.42 -31.14
C LEU A 942 -34.25 -3.54 -32.02
N ASP A 943 -33.46 -4.11 -32.92
CA ASP A 943 -33.90 -5.16 -33.85
C ASP A 943 -34.25 -6.47 -33.13
N ALA A 944 -33.49 -6.84 -32.09
CA ALA A 944 -33.78 -8.02 -31.27
C ALA A 944 -35.04 -7.85 -30.41
N SER A 945 -35.41 -6.61 -30.08
CA SER A 945 -36.56 -6.32 -29.24
C SER A 945 -37.83 -6.08 -30.06
N PHE A 946 -37.70 -5.49 -31.25
CA PHE A 946 -38.80 -5.11 -32.13
C PHE A 946 -38.47 -5.47 -33.60
N PRO A 947 -38.78 -6.70 -34.06
CA PRO A 947 -38.48 -7.16 -35.41
C PRO A 947 -39.34 -6.49 -36.49
N PRO A 948 -38.84 -6.26 -37.71
CA PRO A 948 -39.61 -5.61 -38.78
C PRO A 948 -40.54 -6.57 -39.56
N HIS A 949 -41.65 -6.07 -40.10
CA HIS A 949 -42.57 -6.83 -40.98
C HIS A 949 -42.33 -6.54 -42.48
N PRO A 950 -42.03 -7.56 -43.32
CA PRO A 950 -41.95 -7.41 -44.78
C PRO A 950 -43.33 -7.43 -45.45
N ALA A 951 -43.42 -6.91 -46.68
CA ALA A 951 -44.66 -6.84 -47.48
C ALA A 951 -45.05 -8.20 -48.10
N PHE A 952 -46.36 -8.47 -48.22
CA PHE A 952 -46.90 -9.69 -48.84
C PHE A 952 -46.69 -9.69 -50.38
N PRO A 953 -46.36 -10.84 -51.01
CA PRO A 953 -46.21 -10.93 -52.46
C PRO A 953 -47.50 -10.63 -53.22
N ALA A 954 -47.41 -9.91 -54.34
CA ALA A 954 -48.58 -9.64 -55.19
C ALA A 954 -49.01 -10.88 -56.01
N ALA A 955 -50.32 -11.06 -56.19
CA ALA A 955 -50.89 -12.12 -57.03
C ALA A 955 -50.54 -11.95 -58.53
N ALA A 956 -50.44 -13.06 -59.27
CA ALA A 956 -50.15 -13.05 -60.70
C ALA A 956 -51.24 -12.38 -61.56
N GLN A 957 -52.52 -12.51 -61.18
CA GLN A 957 -53.65 -11.83 -61.81
C GLN A 957 -54.58 -11.18 -60.77
N PRO A 958 -54.19 -10.02 -60.20
CA PRO A 958 -54.93 -9.38 -59.11
C PRO A 958 -56.39 -9.06 -59.44
N GLY A 959 -56.71 -8.83 -60.72
CA GLY A 959 -58.08 -8.51 -61.16
C GLY A 959 -59.09 -9.66 -61.11
N ARG A 960 -58.65 -10.91 -60.89
CA ARG A 960 -59.54 -12.08 -60.68
C ARG A 960 -59.79 -12.36 -59.20
N MET A 961 -59.09 -11.67 -58.31
CA MET A 961 -59.22 -11.83 -56.86
C MET A 961 -60.56 -11.30 -56.37
N PRO A 962 -61.15 -11.90 -55.33
CA PRO A 962 -62.27 -11.31 -54.63
C PRO A 962 -61.86 -9.92 -54.11
N SER A 963 -62.63 -8.90 -54.46
CA SER A 963 -62.35 -7.49 -54.16
C SER A 963 -63.41 -6.86 -53.28
N THR A 964 -64.50 -7.58 -52.98
CA THR A 964 -65.60 -7.11 -52.14
C THR A 964 -65.82 -8.03 -50.95
N PRO A 965 -66.21 -7.49 -49.78
CA PRO A 965 -66.53 -8.30 -48.61
C PRO A 965 -67.59 -9.39 -48.89
N ALA A 966 -68.56 -9.14 -49.77
CA ALA A 966 -69.55 -10.12 -50.20
C ALA A 966 -68.93 -11.32 -50.95
N GLN A 967 -67.90 -11.09 -51.77
CA GLN A 967 -67.15 -12.16 -52.45
C GLN A 967 -66.29 -12.97 -51.47
N HIS A 968 -65.66 -12.33 -50.49
CA HIS A 968 -64.94 -13.05 -49.43
C HIS A 968 -65.90 -13.86 -48.53
N ARG A 969 -67.07 -13.30 -48.19
CA ARG A 969 -68.15 -14.01 -47.49
C ARG A 969 -68.64 -15.22 -48.29
N ARG A 970 -68.74 -15.09 -49.61
CA ARG A 970 -69.14 -16.21 -50.47
C ARG A 970 -68.13 -17.35 -50.40
N PHE A 971 -66.83 -17.05 -50.41
CA PHE A 971 -65.78 -18.05 -50.23
C PHE A 971 -65.90 -18.79 -48.88
N LEU A 972 -66.18 -18.07 -47.79
CA LEU A 972 -66.46 -18.68 -46.49
C LEU A 972 -67.62 -19.68 -46.59
N LEU A 973 -68.74 -19.30 -47.21
CA LEU A 973 -69.89 -20.20 -47.38
C LEU A 973 -69.57 -21.45 -48.20
N ASP A 974 -68.72 -21.32 -49.22
CA ASP A 974 -68.33 -22.44 -50.09
C ASP A 974 -67.40 -23.44 -49.38
N ILE A 975 -66.66 -23.03 -48.33
CA ILE A 975 -65.80 -23.92 -47.54
C ILE A 975 -66.49 -24.53 -46.30
N LEU A 976 -67.54 -23.88 -45.77
CA LEU A 976 -68.30 -24.35 -44.60
C LEU A 976 -68.81 -25.80 -44.67
N PRO A 977 -69.14 -26.40 -45.84
CA PRO A 977 -69.53 -27.80 -45.91
C PRO A 977 -68.47 -28.77 -45.37
N ILE A 978 -67.17 -28.46 -45.48
CA ILE A 978 -66.09 -29.28 -44.91
C ILE A 978 -66.21 -29.32 -43.38
N TYR A 979 -66.42 -28.15 -42.76
CA TYR A 979 -66.59 -28.04 -41.31
C TYR A 979 -67.92 -28.61 -40.83
N HIS A 980 -68.97 -28.52 -41.64
CA HIS A 980 -70.23 -29.21 -41.37
C HIS A 980 -70.02 -30.73 -41.32
N ASP A 981 -69.21 -31.28 -42.23
CA ASP A 981 -68.84 -32.69 -42.19
C ASP A 981 -68.07 -33.04 -40.91
N HIS A 982 -67.14 -32.21 -40.43
CA HIS A 982 -66.44 -32.44 -39.15
C HIS A 982 -67.39 -32.62 -37.96
N GLU A 983 -68.52 -31.91 -37.98
CA GLU A 983 -69.54 -31.88 -36.93
C GLU A 983 -70.60 -33.00 -37.06
N ARG A 984 -70.52 -33.90 -38.05
CA ARG A 984 -71.52 -34.99 -38.23
C ARG A 984 -71.32 -36.14 -37.24
N PRO A 985 -72.40 -36.85 -36.83
CA PRO A 985 -72.30 -38.04 -35.97
C PRO A 985 -71.26 -39.05 -36.49
N GLY A 986 -70.25 -39.35 -35.66
CA GLY A 986 -69.17 -40.28 -36.01
C GLY A 986 -67.88 -39.61 -36.53
N ASN A 987 -67.89 -38.30 -36.78
CA ASN A 987 -66.70 -37.52 -37.11
C ASN A 987 -66.10 -36.85 -35.87
N PHE A 988 -64.85 -36.38 -35.98
CA PHE A 988 -64.02 -36.06 -34.82
C PHE A 988 -64.53 -34.88 -33.99
N ASP A 989 -65.28 -33.95 -34.58
CA ASP A 989 -65.76 -32.75 -33.91
C ASP A 989 -67.25 -32.83 -33.53
N TYR A 990 -67.84 -34.04 -33.62
CA TYR A 990 -69.24 -34.27 -33.27
C TYR A 990 -69.52 -34.00 -31.79
N GLY A 991 -70.49 -33.12 -31.54
CA GLY A 991 -70.88 -32.72 -30.18
C GLY A 991 -69.85 -31.82 -29.49
N THR A 992 -68.67 -31.60 -30.09
CA THR A 992 -67.65 -30.71 -29.58
C THR A 992 -67.55 -29.37 -30.30
N ALA A 993 -67.69 -29.32 -31.62
CA ALA A 993 -67.64 -28.06 -32.39
C ALA A 993 -66.44 -27.15 -32.04
N TYR A 994 -65.29 -27.73 -31.70
CA TYR A 994 -64.06 -26.99 -31.42
C TYR A 994 -63.49 -26.37 -32.69
N HIS A 995 -63.47 -27.11 -33.79
CA HIS A 995 -62.92 -26.70 -35.09
C HIS A 995 -64.02 -26.75 -36.16
N GLY A 996 -65.24 -26.38 -35.76
CA GLY A 996 -66.45 -26.46 -36.56
C GLY A 996 -66.85 -25.12 -37.19
N ARG A 997 -68.05 -25.08 -37.77
CA ARG A 997 -68.58 -23.91 -38.51
C ARG A 997 -68.58 -22.65 -37.66
N GLY A 998 -68.90 -22.76 -36.37
CA GLY A 998 -68.94 -21.63 -35.43
C GLY A 998 -67.58 -20.94 -35.25
N HIS A 999 -66.51 -21.73 -35.15
CA HIS A 999 -65.16 -21.22 -34.97
C HIS A 999 -64.71 -20.40 -36.18
N ILE A 1000 -64.82 -20.99 -37.37
CA ILE A 1000 -64.33 -20.38 -38.60
C ILE A 1000 -65.12 -19.12 -38.97
N CYS A 1001 -66.43 -19.11 -38.74
CA CYS A 1001 -67.23 -17.90 -38.94
C CYS A 1001 -66.76 -16.75 -38.05
N ARG A 1002 -66.47 -16.98 -36.77
CA ARG A 1002 -65.99 -15.92 -35.86
C ARG A 1002 -64.56 -15.49 -36.17
N ALA A 1003 -63.65 -16.44 -36.40
CA ALA A 1003 -62.27 -16.15 -36.77
C ALA A 1003 -62.20 -15.29 -38.06
N PHE A 1004 -63.03 -15.60 -39.05
CA PHE A 1004 -63.16 -14.79 -40.27
C PHE A 1004 -63.59 -13.34 -40.00
N ILE A 1005 -64.57 -13.15 -39.10
CA ILE A 1005 -65.04 -11.82 -38.68
C ILE A 1005 -63.91 -11.02 -38.00
N PHE A 1006 -63.16 -11.68 -37.11
CA PHE A 1006 -62.04 -11.05 -36.40
C PHE A 1006 -60.91 -10.65 -37.34
N ALA A 1007 -60.53 -11.54 -38.27
CA ALA A 1007 -59.52 -11.26 -39.29
C ALA A 1007 -59.89 -10.04 -40.15
N SER A 1008 -61.14 -9.97 -40.63
CA SER A 1008 -61.63 -8.81 -41.41
C SER A 1008 -61.62 -7.52 -40.61
N THR A 1009 -61.97 -7.59 -39.32
CA THR A 1009 -61.99 -6.43 -38.43
C THR A 1009 -60.58 -5.88 -38.23
N MET A 1010 -59.61 -6.74 -37.92
CA MET A 1010 -58.22 -6.33 -37.69
C MET A 1010 -57.55 -5.82 -38.95
N ALA A 1011 -57.87 -6.38 -40.13
CA ALA A 1011 -57.42 -5.83 -41.41
C ALA A 1011 -57.88 -4.38 -41.60
N GLY A 1012 -59.16 -4.09 -41.33
CA GLY A 1012 -59.69 -2.73 -41.43
C GLY A 1012 -59.06 -1.75 -40.42
N ILE A 1013 -58.62 -2.24 -39.26
CA ILE A 1013 -57.89 -1.43 -38.28
C ILE A 1013 -56.48 -1.09 -38.79
N MET A 1014 -55.73 -2.07 -39.32
CA MET A 1014 -54.38 -1.86 -39.87
C MET A 1014 -54.40 -0.91 -41.07
N GLU A 1015 -55.36 -1.06 -41.97
CA GLU A 1015 -55.57 -0.14 -43.09
C GLU A 1015 -55.89 1.28 -42.62
N GLY A 1016 -56.67 1.42 -41.54
CA GLY A 1016 -56.94 2.71 -40.89
C GLY A 1016 -55.70 3.38 -40.28
N MET A 1017 -54.66 2.59 -39.96
CA MET A 1017 -53.36 3.07 -39.48
C MET A 1017 -52.36 3.36 -40.62
N GLY A 1018 -52.77 3.17 -41.88
CA GLY A 1018 -51.95 3.44 -43.07
C GLY A 1018 -51.10 2.26 -43.54
N HIS A 1019 -51.38 1.05 -43.08
CA HIS A 1019 -50.71 -0.17 -43.54
C HIS A 1019 -51.48 -0.84 -44.68
N GLU A 1020 -50.78 -1.48 -45.61
CA GLU A 1020 -51.37 -2.28 -46.68
C GLU A 1020 -51.58 -3.73 -46.20
N VAL A 1021 -52.75 -4.32 -46.48
CA VAL A 1021 -53.10 -5.71 -46.12
C VAL A 1021 -53.68 -6.43 -47.34
N ASP A 1022 -53.14 -7.60 -47.70
CA ASP A 1022 -53.77 -8.49 -48.68
C ASP A 1022 -54.96 -9.23 -48.04
N ARG A 1023 -56.15 -8.63 -48.16
CA ARG A 1023 -57.40 -9.18 -47.61
C ARG A 1023 -57.74 -10.57 -48.16
N THR A 1024 -57.32 -10.92 -49.38
CA THR A 1024 -57.65 -12.23 -49.94
C THR A 1024 -56.80 -13.32 -49.32
N ALA A 1025 -55.50 -13.08 -49.15
CA ALA A 1025 -54.60 -14.00 -48.47
C ALA A 1025 -55.06 -14.23 -47.03
N LEU A 1026 -55.36 -13.15 -46.30
CA LEU A 1026 -55.84 -13.24 -44.93
C LEU A 1026 -57.19 -13.96 -44.80
N LEU A 1027 -58.22 -13.54 -45.55
CA LEU A 1027 -59.58 -14.02 -45.36
C LEU A 1027 -59.83 -15.41 -45.93
N CYS A 1028 -59.21 -15.76 -47.07
CA CYS A 1028 -59.27 -17.13 -47.58
C CYS A 1028 -58.41 -18.06 -46.72
N GLY A 1029 -57.27 -17.57 -46.21
CA GLY A 1029 -56.38 -18.30 -45.32
C GLY A 1029 -57.08 -18.69 -44.02
N ILE A 1030 -57.65 -17.71 -43.30
CA ILE A 1030 -58.37 -17.99 -42.04
C ILE A 1030 -59.61 -18.86 -42.26
N ALA A 1031 -60.32 -18.72 -43.39
CA ALA A 1031 -61.48 -19.56 -43.71
C ALA A 1031 -61.09 -21.04 -43.90
N GLY A 1032 -59.88 -21.30 -44.40
CA GLY A 1032 -59.41 -22.65 -44.72
C GLY A 1032 -58.43 -23.26 -43.72
N HIS A 1033 -57.91 -22.52 -42.74
CA HIS A 1033 -56.77 -22.95 -41.91
C HIS A 1033 -56.99 -24.26 -41.12
N ASP A 1034 -58.24 -24.60 -40.81
CA ASP A 1034 -58.63 -25.81 -40.07
C ASP A 1034 -59.35 -26.86 -40.95
N ALA A 1035 -59.45 -26.64 -42.26
CA ALA A 1035 -60.23 -27.49 -43.17
C ALA A 1035 -59.68 -28.92 -43.31
N GLY A 1036 -58.37 -29.12 -43.09
CA GLY A 1036 -57.68 -30.41 -43.21
C GLY A 1036 -57.62 -31.21 -41.91
N ARG A 1037 -58.36 -30.82 -40.87
CA ARG A 1037 -58.30 -31.48 -39.56
C ARG A 1037 -59.04 -32.80 -39.55
N GLU A 1038 -58.49 -33.74 -38.77
CA GLU A 1038 -59.05 -35.10 -38.61
C GLU A 1038 -59.27 -35.46 -37.13
N ARG A 1039 -58.82 -34.62 -36.19
CA ARG A 1039 -58.93 -34.83 -34.75
C ARG A 1039 -58.88 -33.51 -33.99
N SER A 1040 -59.50 -33.48 -32.82
CA SER A 1040 -59.35 -32.38 -31.85
C SER A 1040 -57.98 -32.51 -31.14
N GLY A 1041 -57.21 -31.42 -31.05
CA GLY A 1041 -55.86 -31.43 -30.46
C GLY A 1041 -54.96 -30.32 -31.01
N ALA A 1042 -53.66 -30.37 -30.75
CA ALA A 1042 -52.72 -29.49 -31.44
C ALA A 1042 -52.62 -29.88 -32.91
N ASP A 1043 -52.52 -28.88 -33.79
CA ASP A 1043 -52.31 -29.10 -35.21
C ASP A 1043 -50.97 -29.74 -35.49
N THR A 1044 -50.96 -30.67 -36.45
CA THR A 1044 -49.72 -31.15 -37.03
C THR A 1044 -49.45 -30.42 -38.34
N PRO A 1045 -48.17 -30.20 -38.70
CA PRO A 1045 -47.82 -29.58 -39.98
C PRO A 1045 -48.46 -30.26 -41.18
N GLU A 1046 -48.74 -31.56 -41.12
CA GLU A 1046 -49.44 -32.30 -42.17
C GLU A 1046 -50.92 -31.90 -42.31
N GLN A 1047 -51.59 -31.62 -41.19
CA GLN A 1047 -52.98 -31.15 -41.15
C GLN A 1047 -53.07 -29.71 -41.62
N GLU A 1048 -52.17 -28.83 -41.17
CA GLU A 1048 -52.10 -27.44 -41.64
C GLU A 1048 -51.76 -27.37 -43.13
N ALA A 1049 -50.85 -28.22 -43.61
CA ALA A 1049 -50.56 -28.33 -45.03
C ALA A 1049 -51.76 -28.89 -45.82
N ALA A 1050 -52.57 -29.77 -45.23
CA ALA A 1050 -53.81 -30.24 -45.84
C ALA A 1050 -54.86 -29.13 -45.90
N SER A 1051 -55.02 -28.35 -44.84
CA SER A 1051 -55.85 -27.15 -44.77
C SER A 1051 -55.46 -26.13 -45.84
N ALA A 1052 -54.17 -25.80 -45.95
CA ALA A 1052 -53.64 -24.89 -46.96
C ALA A 1052 -53.93 -25.39 -48.38
N ARG A 1053 -53.75 -26.69 -48.64
CA ARG A 1053 -54.11 -27.30 -49.94
C ARG A 1053 -55.61 -27.21 -50.24
N LEU A 1054 -56.47 -27.53 -49.28
CA LEU A 1054 -57.93 -27.48 -49.47
C LEU A 1054 -58.42 -26.04 -49.72
N ALA A 1055 -57.85 -25.07 -49.00
CA ALA A 1055 -58.12 -23.65 -49.20
C ALA A 1055 -57.68 -23.20 -50.60
N LEU A 1056 -56.44 -23.52 -51.00
CA LEU A 1056 -55.91 -23.20 -52.33
C LEU A 1056 -56.71 -23.87 -53.45
N ASP A 1057 -57.06 -25.15 -53.31
CA ASP A 1057 -57.89 -25.86 -54.30
C ASP A 1057 -59.25 -25.18 -54.47
N LEU A 1058 -59.87 -24.72 -53.38
CA LEU A 1058 -61.13 -23.98 -53.46
C LEU A 1058 -60.92 -22.60 -54.08
N MET A 1059 -59.81 -21.92 -53.77
CA MET A 1059 -59.44 -20.64 -54.36
C MET A 1059 -59.22 -20.78 -55.87
N HIS A 1060 -58.54 -21.83 -56.34
CA HIS A 1060 -58.38 -22.13 -57.76
C HIS A 1060 -59.72 -22.39 -58.44
N ARG A 1061 -60.62 -23.15 -57.81
CA ARG A 1061 -61.98 -23.39 -58.35
C ARG A 1061 -62.85 -22.13 -58.40
N SER A 1062 -62.67 -21.24 -57.42
CA SER A 1062 -63.53 -20.05 -57.25
C SER A 1062 -63.03 -18.84 -58.06
N PHE A 1063 -61.71 -18.70 -58.22
CA PHE A 1063 -61.07 -17.50 -58.77
C PHE A 1063 -60.23 -17.79 -60.04
N GLY A 1064 -59.93 -19.06 -60.34
CA GLY A 1064 -59.19 -19.53 -61.52
C GLY A 1064 -57.80 -20.06 -61.18
N GLU A 1065 -57.37 -21.15 -61.84
CA GLU A 1065 -56.11 -21.86 -61.56
C GLU A 1065 -54.83 -21.03 -61.76
N ASP A 1066 -54.85 -20.00 -62.62
CA ASP A 1066 -53.69 -19.17 -62.99
C ASP A 1066 -53.63 -17.81 -62.24
N THR A 1067 -54.39 -17.66 -61.15
CA THR A 1067 -54.61 -16.36 -60.49
C THR A 1067 -53.47 -15.91 -59.56
N PHE A 1068 -52.85 -16.83 -58.82
CA PHE A 1068 -52.02 -16.48 -57.65
C PHE A 1068 -50.52 -16.41 -57.98
N GLY A 1069 -49.99 -17.40 -58.68
CA GLY A 1069 -48.55 -17.52 -58.93
C GLY A 1069 -47.76 -18.06 -57.74
N LYS A 1070 -46.56 -18.59 -58.02
CA LYS A 1070 -45.81 -19.42 -57.08
C LYS A 1070 -45.46 -18.73 -55.75
N ALA A 1071 -44.98 -17.48 -55.79
CA ALA A 1071 -44.59 -16.76 -54.58
C ALA A 1071 -45.79 -16.43 -53.67
N TYR A 1072 -46.95 -16.14 -54.26
CA TYR A 1072 -48.19 -15.91 -53.52
C TYR A 1072 -48.67 -17.20 -52.85
N GLU A 1073 -48.68 -18.33 -53.58
CA GLU A 1073 -49.11 -19.62 -53.04
C GLU A 1073 -48.18 -20.14 -51.95
N GLU A 1074 -46.87 -19.94 -52.10
CA GLU A 1074 -45.87 -20.28 -51.06
C GLU A 1074 -46.09 -19.45 -49.80
N GLU A 1075 -46.21 -18.12 -49.91
CA GLU A 1075 -46.43 -17.24 -48.75
C GLU A 1075 -47.80 -17.48 -48.08
N PHE A 1076 -48.85 -17.72 -48.88
CA PHE A 1076 -50.17 -18.10 -48.40
C PHE A 1076 -50.11 -19.41 -47.61
N THR A 1077 -49.38 -20.41 -48.12
CA THR A 1077 -49.19 -21.70 -47.44
C THR A 1077 -48.43 -21.51 -46.11
N GLN A 1078 -47.37 -20.70 -46.09
CA GLN A 1078 -46.60 -20.42 -44.87
C GLN A 1078 -47.38 -19.58 -43.83
N SER A 1079 -48.39 -18.82 -44.27
CA SER A 1079 -49.28 -18.09 -43.35
C SER A 1079 -50.21 -19.03 -42.57
N ILE A 1080 -50.48 -20.22 -43.12
CA ILE A 1080 -51.29 -21.27 -42.49
C ILE A 1080 -50.40 -22.23 -41.69
N ILE A 1081 -49.31 -22.74 -42.27
CA ILE A 1081 -48.44 -23.71 -41.59
C ILE A 1081 -47.66 -23.02 -40.47
N GLY A 1082 -47.99 -23.33 -39.22
CA GLY A 1082 -47.38 -22.80 -38.00
C GLY A 1082 -47.34 -21.27 -37.91
N HIS A 1083 -48.13 -20.56 -38.74
CA HIS A 1083 -48.04 -19.10 -38.94
C HIS A 1083 -46.61 -18.60 -39.19
N ALA A 1084 -45.82 -19.37 -39.93
CA ALA A 1084 -44.37 -19.18 -40.07
C ALA A 1084 -43.98 -17.95 -40.92
N SER A 1085 -44.92 -17.38 -41.68
CA SER A 1085 -44.67 -16.17 -42.46
C SER A 1085 -44.46 -14.94 -41.55
N PRO A 1086 -43.44 -14.09 -41.81
CA PRO A 1086 -43.18 -12.86 -41.04
C PRO A 1086 -44.08 -11.68 -41.46
N THR A 1087 -44.94 -11.88 -42.46
CA THR A 1087 -45.82 -10.84 -43.03
C THR A 1087 -46.91 -10.40 -42.04
N LEU A 1088 -47.52 -9.25 -42.34
CA LEU A 1088 -48.62 -8.71 -41.56
C LEU A 1088 -49.84 -9.64 -41.59
N GLU A 1089 -50.12 -10.27 -42.75
CA GLU A 1089 -51.23 -11.18 -43.00
C GLU A 1089 -51.14 -12.43 -42.11
N SER A 1090 -49.96 -13.02 -41.97
CA SER A 1090 -49.71 -14.17 -41.09
C SER A 1090 -49.94 -13.83 -39.61
N MET A 1091 -49.47 -12.65 -39.17
CA MET A 1091 -49.71 -12.15 -37.82
C MET A 1091 -51.22 -11.94 -37.56
N LEU A 1092 -51.94 -11.35 -38.53
CA LEU A 1092 -53.37 -11.11 -38.42
C LEU A 1092 -54.18 -12.42 -38.43
N LEU A 1093 -53.77 -13.41 -39.21
CA LEU A 1093 -54.37 -14.75 -39.25
C LEU A 1093 -54.23 -15.45 -37.89
N ASN A 1094 -53.00 -15.51 -37.36
CA ASN A 1094 -52.71 -16.07 -36.04
C ASN A 1094 -53.48 -15.33 -34.92
N ALA A 1095 -53.54 -14.00 -35.00
CA ALA A 1095 -54.31 -13.19 -34.06
C ALA A 1095 -55.81 -13.51 -34.10
N ALA A 1096 -56.37 -13.74 -35.29
CA ALA A 1096 -57.80 -13.97 -35.48
C ALA A 1096 -58.21 -15.35 -34.96
N ASP A 1097 -57.41 -16.38 -35.23
CA ASP A 1097 -57.59 -17.72 -34.66
C ASP A 1097 -57.48 -17.68 -33.13
N SER A 1098 -56.40 -17.07 -32.61
CA SER A 1098 -56.16 -16.92 -31.18
C SER A 1098 -57.31 -16.21 -30.45
N LEU A 1099 -57.93 -15.18 -31.05
CA LEU A 1099 -59.05 -14.46 -30.44
C LEU A 1099 -60.26 -15.36 -30.14
N ASP A 1100 -60.55 -16.34 -31.01
CA ASP A 1100 -61.71 -17.20 -30.81
C ASP A 1100 -61.52 -18.18 -29.65
N ILE A 1101 -60.27 -18.44 -29.22
CA ILE A 1101 -59.93 -19.34 -28.09
C ILE A 1101 -60.63 -18.94 -26.78
N VAL A 1102 -61.01 -17.67 -26.63
CA VAL A 1102 -61.74 -17.17 -25.45
C VAL A 1102 -63.00 -17.99 -25.13
N ARG A 1103 -63.60 -18.66 -26.13
CA ARG A 1103 -64.77 -19.52 -25.94
C ARG A 1103 -64.46 -20.81 -25.16
N VAL A 1104 -63.21 -21.29 -25.19
CA VAL A 1104 -62.79 -22.60 -24.63
C VAL A 1104 -61.91 -22.50 -23.39
N LYS A 1105 -61.08 -21.46 -23.26
CA LYS A 1105 -60.19 -21.24 -22.11
C LYS A 1105 -59.98 -19.75 -21.86
N ASP A 1106 -59.37 -19.43 -20.72
CA ASP A 1106 -59.07 -18.06 -20.38
C ASP A 1106 -58.05 -17.49 -21.38
N PHE A 1107 -58.30 -16.25 -21.82
CA PHE A 1107 -57.54 -15.63 -22.89
C PHE A 1107 -56.21 -15.10 -22.39
N ASP A 1108 -55.11 -15.54 -23.01
CA ASP A 1108 -53.78 -15.04 -22.72
C ASP A 1108 -53.40 -13.97 -23.76
N PHE A 1109 -53.32 -12.71 -23.33
CA PHE A 1109 -52.86 -11.60 -24.16
C PHE A 1109 -51.42 -11.76 -24.67
N ASN A 1110 -50.62 -12.67 -24.09
CA ASN A 1110 -49.32 -13.05 -24.64
C ASN A 1110 -49.49 -13.89 -25.92
N CYS A 1111 -50.48 -14.75 -26.01
CA CYS A 1111 -50.74 -15.50 -27.24
C CYS A 1111 -51.41 -14.66 -28.34
N PHE A 1112 -51.72 -13.38 -28.07
CA PHE A 1112 -52.37 -12.48 -29.02
C PHE A 1112 -51.35 -11.53 -29.70
N PRO A 1113 -50.87 -11.83 -30.93
CA PRO A 1113 -49.76 -11.10 -31.55
C PRO A 1113 -50.14 -9.70 -32.07
N PHE A 1114 -51.42 -9.38 -32.22
CA PHE A 1114 -51.88 -8.09 -32.74
C PHE A 1114 -51.41 -6.91 -31.87
N LEU A 1115 -50.65 -5.98 -32.46
CA LEU A 1115 -50.11 -4.77 -31.81
C LEU A 1115 -49.39 -5.04 -30.48
N ARG A 1116 -48.73 -6.19 -30.36
CA ARG A 1116 -48.04 -6.61 -29.14
C ARG A 1116 -46.64 -5.98 -28.98
N GLY A 1117 -45.97 -5.68 -30.09
CA GLY A 1117 -44.60 -5.13 -30.10
C GLY A 1117 -43.48 -6.14 -29.80
N GLY A 1118 -43.70 -7.47 -29.89
CA GLY A 1118 -42.67 -8.48 -29.61
C GLY A 1118 -43.07 -9.93 -29.92
N THR A 1119 -42.14 -10.88 -29.73
CA THR A 1119 -42.30 -12.33 -30.03
C THR A 1119 -43.15 -13.09 -29.00
N GLN A 1120 -43.57 -14.32 -29.35
CA GLN A 1120 -44.50 -15.13 -28.54
C GLN A 1120 -43.99 -15.46 -27.11
N GLU A 1121 -42.70 -15.71 -26.91
CA GLU A 1121 -42.11 -16.05 -25.60
C GLU A 1121 -41.77 -14.82 -24.72
N GLY A 1122 -42.64 -14.48 -23.76
CA GLY A 1122 -42.30 -13.60 -22.63
C GLY A 1122 -42.23 -12.08 -22.92
N PRO A 1123 -42.15 -11.21 -21.89
CA PRO A 1123 -42.56 -9.82 -22.04
C PRO A 1123 -41.46 -8.96 -22.68
N LYS A 1124 -41.75 -8.37 -23.84
CA LYS A 1124 -41.06 -7.18 -24.34
C LYS A 1124 -42.09 -6.08 -24.53
N THR A 1125 -42.08 -5.13 -23.58
CA THR A 1125 -42.80 -3.84 -23.52
C THR A 1125 -44.14 -3.79 -24.27
N VAL A 1126 -45.25 -4.00 -23.53
CA VAL A 1126 -46.58 -3.60 -24.01
C VAL A 1126 -46.51 -2.12 -24.34
N VAL A 1127 -46.79 -1.75 -25.58
CA VAL A 1127 -46.95 -0.35 -25.96
C VAL A 1127 -48.28 0.13 -25.36
N PRO A 1128 -48.28 0.97 -24.31
CA PRO A 1128 -49.50 1.30 -23.55
C PRO A 1128 -50.58 1.94 -24.43
N GLU A 1129 -50.16 2.62 -25.48
CA GLU A 1129 -50.99 3.34 -26.45
C GLU A 1129 -51.95 2.40 -27.23
N TYR A 1130 -51.60 1.13 -27.42
CA TYR A 1130 -52.42 0.16 -28.18
C TYR A 1130 -53.14 -0.87 -27.29
N GLN A 1131 -52.89 -0.88 -25.98
CA GLN A 1131 -53.48 -1.84 -25.06
C GLN A 1131 -55.01 -1.75 -25.02
N GLY A 1132 -55.58 -0.54 -24.98
CA GLY A 1132 -57.03 -0.35 -24.97
C GLY A 1132 -57.74 -0.87 -26.23
N LEU A 1133 -57.07 -0.82 -27.39
CA LEU A 1133 -57.60 -1.36 -28.63
C LEU A 1133 -57.60 -2.90 -28.63
N ARG A 1134 -56.53 -3.52 -28.09
CA ARG A 1134 -56.42 -4.97 -27.92
C ARG A 1134 -57.47 -5.50 -26.93
N GLU A 1135 -57.67 -4.80 -25.83
CA GLU A 1135 -58.70 -5.12 -24.83
C GLU A 1135 -60.11 -5.01 -25.40
N GLN A 1136 -60.40 -3.94 -26.17
CA GLN A 1136 -61.70 -3.77 -26.81
C GLN A 1136 -61.99 -4.89 -27.85
N LEU A 1137 -61.01 -5.29 -28.66
CA LEU A 1137 -61.15 -6.41 -29.59
C LEU A 1137 -61.40 -7.73 -28.86
N HIS A 1138 -60.67 -7.97 -27.78
CA HIS A 1138 -60.88 -9.16 -26.94
C HIS A 1138 -62.29 -9.18 -26.33
N GLU A 1139 -62.77 -8.05 -25.80
CA GLU A 1139 -64.11 -7.93 -25.22
C GLU A 1139 -65.20 -8.19 -26.26
N GLU A 1140 -65.09 -7.61 -27.46
CA GLU A 1140 -66.05 -7.86 -28.54
C GLU A 1140 -66.03 -9.32 -29.02
N ALA A 1141 -64.84 -9.94 -29.10
CA ALA A 1141 -64.71 -11.37 -29.42
C ALA A 1141 -65.34 -12.25 -28.34
N TYR A 1142 -65.11 -11.94 -27.07
CA TYR A 1142 -65.72 -12.64 -25.93
C TYR A 1142 -67.25 -12.52 -25.94
N LEU A 1143 -67.79 -11.32 -26.12
CA LEU A 1143 -69.23 -11.08 -26.19
C LEU A 1143 -69.88 -11.81 -27.36
N LEU A 1144 -69.23 -11.84 -28.53
CA LEU A 1144 -69.74 -12.55 -29.70
C LEU A 1144 -69.76 -14.07 -29.44
N ALA A 1145 -68.69 -14.60 -28.85
CA ALA A 1145 -68.62 -16.00 -28.43
C ALA A 1145 -69.72 -16.34 -27.41
N ARG A 1146 -70.03 -15.47 -26.44
CA ARG A 1146 -71.16 -15.65 -25.51
C ARG A 1146 -72.52 -15.73 -26.19
N MET A 1147 -72.72 -14.97 -27.26
CA MET A 1147 -74.01 -14.94 -27.95
C MET A 1147 -74.20 -16.08 -28.97
N THR A 1148 -73.10 -16.68 -29.44
CA THR A 1148 -73.10 -17.58 -30.60
C THR A 1148 -72.54 -18.97 -30.31
N ASP A 1149 -71.88 -19.18 -29.16
CA ASP A 1149 -71.42 -20.48 -28.70
C ASP A 1149 -72.20 -20.88 -27.45
N PRO A 1150 -72.94 -22.00 -27.44
CA PRO A 1150 -73.68 -22.41 -26.25
C PRO A 1150 -72.77 -22.81 -25.08
N ARG A 1151 -71.49 -23.14 -25.30
CA ARG A 1151 -70.57 -23.53 -24.21
C ARG A 1151 -70.18 -22.36 -23.32
N THR A 1152 -70.05 -21.17 -23.89
CA THR A 1152 -69.78 -19.94 -23.14
C THR A 1152 -71.00 -19.50 -22.33
N GLN A 1153 -72.21 -19.63 -22.88
CA GLN A 1153 -73.47 -19.40 -22.17
C GLN A 1153 -73.59 -20.27 -20.91
N VAL A 1154 -73.03 -21.48 -21.00
CA VAL A 1154 -73.11 -22.51 -19.97
C VAL A 1154 -71.99 -22.35 -18.96
N LYS A 1155 -70.76 -22.01 -19.40
CA LYS A 1155 -69.66 -21.60 -18.50
C LYS A 1155 -70.09 -20.46 -17.58
N ASP A 1156 -70.76 -19.44 -18.12
CA ASP A 1156 -71.23 -18.29 -17.34
C ASP A 1156 -72.37 -18.62 -16.37
N LEU A 1157 -73.34 -19.42 -16.82
CA LEU A 1157 -74.47 -19.82 -15.98
C LEU A 1157 -74.01 -20.76 -14.86
N CYS A 1158 -73.10 -21.69 -15.16
CA CYS A 1158 -72.43 -22.55 -14.20
C CYS A 1158 -71.59 -21.74 -13.20
N ALA A 1159 -70.85 -20.73 -13.65
CA ALA A 1159 -70.08 -19.84 -12.75
C ALA A 1159 -71.00 -19.07 -11.79
N LYS A 1160 -72.09 -18.48 -12.29
CA LYS A 1160 -73.10 -17.78 -11.45
C LYS A 1160 -73.82 -18.71 -10.47
N LEU A 1161 -74.13 -19.94 -10.88
CA LEU A 1161 -74.76 -20.94 -10.03
C LEU A 1161 -73.78 -21.51 -8.99
N ALA A 1162 -72.50 -21.66 -9.35
CA ALA A 1162 -71.44 -22.05 -8.43
C ALA A 1162 -71.17 -20.97 -7.37
N GLU A 1163 -71.11 -19.69 -7.75
CA GLU A 1163 -71.03 -18.55 -6.80
C GLU A 1163 -72.26 -18.49 -5.88
N ALA A 1164 -73.45 -18.83 -6.40
CA ALA A 1164 -74.67 -18.91 -5.62
C ALA A 1164 -74.79 -20.20 -4.76
N GLY A 1165 -73.77 -21.07 -4.74
CA GLY A 1165 -73.72 -22.30 -3.95
C GLY A 1165 -74.62 -23.45 -4.43
N LYS A 1166 -75.11 -23.39 -5.67
CA LYS A 1166 -76.12 -24.31 -6.23
C LYS A 1166 -75.50 -25.36 -7.16
N LEU A 1167 -74.59 -26.17 -6.63
CA LEU A 1167 -73.82 -27.17 -7.39
C LEU A 1167 -74.67 -28.25 -8.07
N GLU A 1168 -75.81 -28.66 -7.49
CA GLU A 1168 -76.70 -29.65 -8.11
C GLU A 1168 -77.37 -29.11 -9.40
N THR A 1169 -77.67 -27.81 -9.42
CA THR A 1169 -78.27 -27.14 -10.58
C THR A 1169 -77.24 -26.87 -11.69
N VAL A 1170 -75.94 -26.87 -11.36
CA VAL A 1170 -74.85 -26.79 -12.36
C VAL A 1170 -74.87 -28.02 -13.27
N VAL A 1171 -75.12 -29.20 -12.72
CA VAL A 1171 -75.18 -30.46 -13.49
C VAL A 1171 -76.40 -30.47 -14.42
N GLU A 1172 -77.57 -30.04 -13.94
CA GLU A 1172 -78.78 -29.91 -14.77
C GLU A 1172 -78.62 -28.88 -15.89
N VAL A 1173 -77.96 -27.75 -15.60
CA VAL A 1173 -77.63 -26.71 -16.59
C VAL A 1173 -76.62 -27.22 -17.62
N GLN A 1174 -75.62 -28.00 -17.21
CA GLN A 1174 -74.68 -28.66 -18.14
C GLN A 1174 -75.36 -29.68 -19.05
N HIS A 1175 -76.46 -30.30 -18.62
CA HIS A 1175 -77.25 -31.18 -19.51
C HIS A 1175 -78.12 -30.36 -20.48
N ALA A 1176 -78.83 -29.33 -20.01
CA ALA A 1176 -79.64 -28.45 -20.86
C ALA A 1176 -78.79 -27.68 -21.89
N ALA A 1177 -77.56 -27.35 -21.52
CA ALA A 1177 -76.50 -26.83 -22.37
C ALA A 1177 -76.19 -27.71 -23.57
N SER A 1178 -75.91 -28.99 -23.29
CA SER A 1178 -75.61 -29.98 -24.33
C SER A 1178 -76.79 -30.16 -25.27
N ASP A 1179 -78.03 -30.10 -24.77
CA ASP A 1179 -79.24 -30.14 -25.61
C ASP A 1179 -79.39 -28.88 -26.49
N ALA A 1180 -79.02 -27.70 -25.98
CA ALA A 1180 -79.03 -26.45 -26.76
C ALA A 1180 -77.93 -26.43 -27.85
N VAL A 1181 -76.75 -27.00 -27.58
CA VAL A 1181 -75.69 -27.23 -28.58
C VAL A 1181 -76.20 -28.13 -29.70
N ILE A 1182 -76.86 -29.23 -29.35
CA ILE A 1182 -77.46 -30.16 -30.31
C ILE A 1182 -78.53 -29.45 -31.17
N GLY A 1183 -79.29 -28.53 -30.58
CA GLY A 1183 -80.31 -27.73 -31.29
C GLY A 1183 -79.76 -26.69 -32.28
N GLN A 1184 -78.62 -26.05 -31.99
CA GLN A 1184 -77.96 -25.12 -32.92
C GLN A 1184 -77.23 -25.85 -34.05
N LEU A 1185 -76.60 -26.99 -33.75
CA LEU A 1185 -75.95 -27.85 -34.74
C LEU A 1185 -76.94 -28.50 -35.74
N ALA A 1186 -78.24 -28.49 -35.43
CA ALA A 1186 -79.30 -28.99 -36.30
C ALA A 1186 -79.70 -28.06 -37.46
N LEU A 1187 -79.08 -26.87 -37.59
CA LEU A 1187 -79.24 -26.01 -38.77
C LEU A 1187 -78.57 -26.68 -39.98
N GLU A 1188 -79.39 -27.19 -40.91
CA GLU A 1188 -78.92 -27.96 -42.08
C GLU A 1188 -78.21 -27.10 -43.14
N LYS A 1189 -78.45 -25.78 -43.19
CA LYS A 1189 -77.85 -24.88 -44.22
C LYS A 1189 -76.78 -23.97 -43.63
N GLU A 1190 -75.65 -23.87 -44.33
CA GLU A 1190 -74.49 -23.05 -43.96
C GLU A 1190 -74.81 -21.55 -43.94
N GLU A 1191 -75.69 -21.10 -44.85
CA GLU A 1191 -76.15 -19.70 -44.92
C GLU A 1191 -76.92 -19.30 -43.66
N ASP A 1192 -77.82 -20.17 -43.18
CA ASP A 1192 -78.64 -19.89 -42.00
C ASP A 1192 -77.77 -19.85 -40.73
N PHE A 1193 -76.70 -20.65 -40.70
CA PHE A 1193 -75.74 -20.69 -39.60
C PHE A 1193 -74.87 -19.43 -39.54
N LEU A 1194 -74.30 -18.98 -40.67
CA LEU A 1194 -73.53 -17.74 -40.71
C LEU A 1194 -74.43 -16.52 -40.44
N ALA A 1195 -75.65 -16.49 -40.99
CA ALA A 1195 -76.63 -15.43 -40.76
C ALA A 1195 -77.04 -15.32 -39.28
N PHE A 1196 -77.06 -16.44 -38.53
CA PHE A 1196 -77.27 -16.41 -37.08
C PHE A 1196 -76.17 -15.65 -36.34
N ILE A 1197 -74.89 -15.90 -36.66
CA ILE A 1197 -73.74 -15.25 -36.04
C ILE A 1197 -73.71 -13.75 -36.37
N GLU A 1198 -73.82 -13.42 -37.66
CA GLU A 1198 -73.88 -12.03 -38.12
C GLU A 1198 -75.09 -11.29 -37.54
N GLY A 1199 -76.23 -12.00 -37.40
CA GLY A 1199 -77.46 -11.48 -36.81
C GLY A 1199 -77.29 -11.02 -35.36
N LYS A 1200 -76.37 -11.62 -34.59
CA LYS A 1200 -76.05 -11.17 -33.22
C LYS A 1200 -75.30 -9.84 -33.21
N ILE A 1201 -74.38 -9.64 -34.15
CA ILE A 1201 -73.67 -8.37 -34.30
C ILE A 1201 -74.66 -7.29 -34.77
N ARG A 1202 -75.50 -7.59 -35.77
CA ARG A 1202 -76.53 -6.67 -36.29
C ARG A 1202 -77.55 -6.24 -35.23
N ALA A 1203 -77.89 -7.12 -34.28
CA ALA A 1203 -78.84 -6.83 -33.21
C ALA A 1203 -78.26 -5.95 -32.08
N HIS A 1204 -76.94 -5.86 -31.95
CA HIS A 1204 -76.25 -5.19 -30.83
C HIS A 1204 -75.03 -4.36 -31.29
N PRO A 1205 -75.19 -3.39 -32.20
CA PRO A 1205 -74.06 -2.64 -32.78
C PRO A 1205 -73.28 -1.80 -31.76
N ASP A 1206 -73.92 -1.43 -30.65
CA ASP A 1206 -73.34 -0.73 -29.50
C ASP A 1206 -72.42 -1.62 -28.65
N MET A 1207 -72.67 -2.93 -28.63
CA MET A 1207 -71.81 -3.91 -27.97
C MET A 1207 -70.61 -4.32 -28.84
N PHE A 1208 -70.71 -4.12 -30.15
CA PHE A 1208 -69.72 -4.52 -31.13
C PHE A 1208 -69.23 -3.36 -32.02
N PRO A 1209 -68.71 -2.25 -31.46
CA PRO A 1209 -68.34 -1.08 -32.25
C PRO A 1209 -67.22 -1.34 -33.26
N LEU A 1210 -66.23 -2.19 -32.95
CA LEU A 1210 -65.17 -2.56 -33.89
C LEU A 1210 -65.69 -3.53 -34.95
N LEU A 1211 -66.39 -4.60 -34.57
CA LEU A 1211 -66.92 -5.57 -35.55
C LEU A 1211 -67.97 -4.93 -36.47
N THR A 1212 -68.80 -4.03 -35.93
CA THR A 1212 -69.78 -3.29 -36.74
C THR A 1212 -69.08 -2.39 -37.75
N ARG A 1213 -68.07 -1.62 -37.29
CA ARG A 1213 -67.36 -0.65 -38.14
C ARG A 1213 -66.53 -1.31 -39.23
N TYR A 1214 -65.81 -2.38 -38.91
CA TYR A 1214 -64.78 -2.94 -39.79
C TYR A 1214 -65.17 -4.26 -40.47
N TYR A 1215 -66.25 -4.92 -40.05
CA TYR A 1215 -66.78 -6.11 -40.71
C TYR A 1215 -68.21 -5.94 -41.26
N LEU A 1216 -69.20 -5.59 -40.43
CA LEU A 1216 -70.60 -5.52 -40.90
C LEU A 1216 -70.85 -4.36 -41.86
N ASN A 1217 -70.42 -3.13 -41.53
CA ASN A 1217 -70.66 -1.97 -42.39
C ASN A 1217 -70.05 -2.16 -43.79
N PRO A 1218 -68.81 -2.68 -43.95
CA PRO A 1218 -68.27 -3.04 -45.26
C PRO A 1218 -69.02 -4.17 -45.97
N LEU A 1219 -69.64 -5.09 -45.23
CA LEU A 1219 -70.39 -6.22 -45.80
C LEU A 1219 -71.78 -5.82 -46.30
N ASP A 1220 -72.45 -4.91 -45.59
CA ASP A 1220 -73.80 -4.43 -45.92
C ASP A 1220 -73.77 -3.22 -46.90
N ALA A 1221 -72.58 -2.71 -47.23
CA ALA A 1221 -72.32 -1.64 -48.21
C ALA A 1221 -72.11 -2.20 -49.62
#